data_AF-A0A0M5J8U6-F1
#
_entry.id   AF-A0A0M5J8U6-F1
#
_cell.length_a   1.000
_cell.length_b   1.000
_cell.length_c   1.000
_cell.angle_alpha   90.00
_cell.angle_beta   90.00
_cell.angle_gamma   90.00
#
_symmetry.space_group_name_H-M   'P 1'
#
loop_
_entity.id
_entity.type
_entity.pdbx_description
1 polymer ?
#
loop_
_entity_poly.entity_id
_entity_poly.type
_entity_poly.pdbx_seq_one_letter_code
_entity_poly.pdbx_strand_id
1 'polypeptide(L)'
;VKDIVWEKIQEPVNQRRLILVIVSIALLLDNMLYMVIVPIIPDYLREIGSFDDGPTPPPLRDNVTGRIIHVPHDHHGQDSATGILFASKAIVQLMVNPFSGGLIDKIGYDIPMMIGLTIMFFSTAVFACGSSYSVLFFARSLQGAGSAFADTSGLAMIADRFTEENERSQALGIALAFISFGCLVAPPFGGALYQFAGKEVPFLILALVCLIDGLMLLLVMKPVKEQLRQSKEVQQETIPIWRLLMDPYIAVCAGALTMSNVALAFLEPTISLWMEDTMTTDNWKIGMVWLPAFFPHVLGVIITVKMARKYPQHQWLMAAGGLALEGFSCFIIPFCSGYKMLMLPICVICFGIALIDTALLPTLGYLVDVRYVSVYGSIYAIADISYSIAYAVGPIIAGGVVEAIGFTALNFLIAFSNLAYVPVLRKLRNIYDFKPFENEANILMQDPPNKEYQTYVMHDQKPVEGELKNHLEYGQQYQTQQQQQETNLDEQQYEYQAQQGYQQAGSSGYQQDQGYQPGYQEQGGWKDSILSIPKKWLSTAESVDEFGFPDTLPKVPVPPLEQTMEDYVRALEPITTPAQLERTKGIIKQFTSPQGMGPQLHQYLLDKREAEDNWAYYYWLNDMYMNIRIPLPINSNPGMVLPPQRFRTVHDVAHFAARLLDGILAHKEMLDSGELPLERAASREKHQPLCMAQYYRLLGSCRRPGIERDSQYLPPRELDLNEDRHVVVICRNQMYCVVLQANDRGKLSESEIASQILYVLSDAPCLPKKPPPIGLLTAEPRAVWAQDRLNLQQDANNQRNLELIETALVVLCLDEPLGMNFNARGFSGMTPTVHKAGDRDETNMAHEMIHGGGSEYNSANRWFDKTMQLIICTDGTWGLCYEHSTSEGIAVVQLLEKIYKQIVEHPLDDNGLPQHHLPPPERLEWHVDARVQQRFGQAAKTVDRAIDDLDFHVYRYNGYGKNFVKSCQVSPDVYIQLALQLAYYKLYGQLVATYESASTRRFLHGRVDCIRAASAEALEWAKAMCQGEGANVALESDREEDLPDARKVKFSIYSKDHLRELFRCAVARQTEVMVKNILGSGIDIPLLGLREASVEVSGQMHELFTDEAYKISQCFLLSTSQVACTTDSFMGYGPVTPRGYGCSYNPQPEQIVFCVSAFLACGDTTASRYAKSLHESLDIMHDLLQD
;
A
#
# COMPACT_ATOMS: atom_id res chain seq x y z
N VAL A 1 -29.94 20.26 1.74
CA VAL A 1 -29.53 20.50 0.32
C VAL A 1 -28.08 20.94 0.24
N LYS A 2 -27.68 22.06 0.86
CA LYS A 2 -26.28 22.50 0.90
C LYS A 2 -25.35 21.38 1.39
N ASP A 3 -25.72 20.71 2.48
CA ASP A 3 -24.92 19.67 3.13
C ASP A 3 -24.86 18.40 2.28
N ILE A 4 -25.99 17.97 1.70
CA ILE A 4 -26.08 16.86 0.74
C ILE A 4 -25.22 17.12 -0.52
N VAL A 5 -25.16 18.37 -1.00
CA VAL A 5 -24.30 18.74 -2.14
C VAL A 5 -22.83 18.77 -1.73
N TRP A 6 -22.52 19.23 -0.52
CA TRP A 6 -21.17 19.24 0.05
C TRP A 6 -20.63 17.82 0.25
N GLU A 7 -21.44 16.94 0.81
CA GLU A 7 -21.17 15.51 1.01
C GLU A 7 -20.93 14.79 -0.33
N LYS A 8 -21.77 15.07 -1.36
CA LYS A 8 -21.55 14.58 -2.73
C LYS A 8 -20.30 15.12 -3.42
N ILE A 9 -19.85 16.32 -3.06
CA ILE A 9 -18.59 16.90 -3.55
C ILE A 9 -17.38 16.25 -2.84
N GLN A 10 -17.57 15.77 -1.62
CA GLN A 10 -16.54 15.04 -0.85
C GLN A 10 -16.41 13.54 -1.23
N GLU A 11 -17.38 12.97 -1.97
CA GLU A 11 -17.21 11.64 -2.59
C GLU A 11 -15.96 11.61 -3.51
N PRO A 12 -14.99 10.69 -3.31
CA PRO A 12 -13.70 10.73 -4.02
C PRO A 12 -13.84 10.58 -5.54
N VAL A 13 -14.83 9.84 -6.02
CA VAL A 13 -15.09 9.66 -7.46
C VAL A 13 -15.61 10.95 -8.10
N ASN A 14 -16.48 11.69 -7.41
CA ASN A 14 -16.97 12.98 -7.89
C ASN A 14 -15.88 14.04 -7.80
N GLN A 15 -15.05 14.01 -6.75
CA GLN A 15 -13.90 14.90 -6.59
C GLN A 15 -12.89 14.72 -7.74
N ARG A 16 -12.48 13.48 -8.09
CA ARG A 16 -11.58 13.22 -9.23
C ARG A 16 -12.15 13.72 -10.55
N ARG A 17 -13.46 13.53 -10.81
CA ARG A 17 -14.14 14.03 -12.02
C ARG A 17 -14.21 15.55 -12.06
N LEU A 18 -14.49 16.20 -10.94
CA LEU A 18 -14.58 17.64 -10.83
C LEU A 18 -13.20 18.31 -11.02
N ILE A 19 -12.14 17.71 -10.44
CA ILE A 19 -10.74 18.11 -10.68
C ILE A 19 -10.38 18.03 -12.17
N LEU A 20 -10.71 16.92 -12.84
CA LEU A 20 -10.46 16.78 -14.28
C LEU A 20 -11.17 17.86 -15.11
N VAL A 21 -12.41 18.22 -14.75
CA VAL A 21 -13.15 19.31 -15.41
C VAL A 21 -12.48 20.66 -15.19
N ILE A 22 -12.11 20.99 -13.94
CA ILE A 22 -11.44 22.26 -13.60
C ILE A 22 -10.12 22.39 -14.37
N VAL A 23 -9.25 21.36 -14.34
CA VAL A 23 -7.98 21.39 -15.08
C VAL A 23 -8.20 21.50 -16.59
N SER A 24 -9.20 20.80 -17.14
CA SER A 24 -9.52 20.89 -18.56
C SER A 24 -10.00 22.30 -18.96
N ILE A 25 -10.70 23.01 -18.07
CA ILE A 25 -11.11 24.41 -18.30
C ILE A 25 -9.92 25.36 -18.16
N ALA A 26 -9.07 25.20 -17.15
CA ALA A 26 -7.86 26.01 -16.98
C ALA A 26 -6.92 25.93 -18.20
N LEU A 27 -6.60 24.71 -18.65
CA LEU A 27 -5.75 24.48 -19.82
C LEU A 27 -6.40 24.95 -21.12
N LEU A 28 -7.73 24.82 -21.26
CA LEU A 28 -8.50 25.40 -22.36
C LEU A 28 -8.34 26.92 -22.40
N LEU A 29 -8.51 27.58 -21.25
CA LEU A 29 -8.50 29.04 -21.15
C LEU A 29 -7.16 29.64 -21.53
N ASP A 30 -6.05 29.07 -21.04
CA ASP A 30 -4.72 29.59 -21.35
C ASP A 30 -4.40 29.50 -22.86
N ASN A 31 -4.75 28.37 -23.48
CA ASN A 31 -4.56 28.14 -24.91
C ASN A 31 -5.51 29.01 -25.76
N MET A 32 -6.75 29.23 -25.29
CA MET A 32 -7.62 30.23 -25.91
C MET A 32 -7.06 31.66 -25.80
N LEU A 33 -6.53 32.05 -24.64
CA LEU A 33 -5.91 33.36 -24.42
C LEU A 33 -4.61 33.56 -25.20
N TYR A 34 -3.90 32.49 -25.56
CA TYR A 34 -2.77 32.57 -26.49
C TYR A 34 -3.24 32.87 -27.92
N MET A 35 -4.24 32.15 -28.43
CA MET A 35 -4.63 32.21 -29.85
C MET A 35 -5.71 33.25 -30.21
N VAL A 36 -6.57 33.65 -29.27
CA VAL A 36 -7.69 34.60 -29.53
C VAL A 36 -7.21 35.97 -30.02
N ILE A 37 -5.97 36.32 -29.67
CA ILE A 37 -5.34 37.60 -29.98
C ILE A 37 -4.79 37.67 -31.41
N VAL A 38 -4.57 36.52 -32.08
CA VAL A 38 -3.97 36.45 -33.42
C VAL A 38 -4.72 37.31 -34.45
N PRO A 39 -6.06 37.23 -34.59
CA PRO A 39 -6.80 38.09 -35.50
C PRO A 39 -7.07 39.51 -34.97
N ILE A 40 -6.71 39.85 -33.72
CA ILE A 40 -7.07 41.13 -33.06
C ILE A 40 -5.87 42.08 -32.96
N ILE A 41 -4.68 41.57 -32.63
CA ILE A 41 -3.50 42.40 -32.34
C ILE A 41 -3.04 43.28 -33.51
N PRO A 42 -2.96 42.81 -34.77
CA PRO A 42 -2.44 43.63 -35.86
C PRO A 42 -3.26 44.91 -36.10
N ASP A 43 -4.59 44.78 -36.19
CA ASP A 43 -5.51 45.91 -36.30
C ASP A 43 -5.42 46.83 -35.08
N TYR A 44 -5.34 46.24 -33.89
CA TYR A 44 -5.36 47.00 -32.64
C TYR A 44 -4.04 47.77 -32.36
N LEU A 45 -2.88 47.22 -32.75
CA LEU A 45 -1.61 47.94 -32.73
C LEU A 45 -1.62 49.13 -33.70
N ARG A 46 -2.34 49.01 -34.83
CA ARG A 46 -2.58 50.10 -35.77
C ARG A 46 -3.44 51.20 -35.15
N GLU A 47 -4.52 50.85 -34.44
CA GLU A 47 -5.37 51.82 -33.73
C GLU A 47 -4.63 52.60 -32.63
N ILE A 48 -3.68 51.96 -31.92
CA ILE A 48 -2.87 52.60 -30.89
C ILE A 48 -1.78 53.53 -31.49
N GLY A 49 -1.48 53.40 -32.78
CA GLY A 49 -0.43 54.16 -33.45
C GLY A 49 0.98 53.75 -32.99
N SER A 50 1.21 52.45 -32.76
CA SER A 50 2.50 51.98 -32.23
C SER A 50 3.64 51.96 -33.26
N PHE A 51 3.34 52.08 -34.56
CA PHE A 51 4.31 52.16 -35.67
C PHE A 51 3.87 53.24 -36.67
N ASP A 52 4.84 53.92 -37.30
CA ASP A 52 4.60 54.91 -38.35
C ASP A 52 4.33 54.20 -39.69
N ASP A 53 3.10 54.32 -40.21
CA ASP A 53 2.79 53.97 -41.60
C ASP A 53 3.46 54.99 -42.53
N GLY A 54 4.61 54.61 -43.12
CA GLY A 54 5.20 55.35 -44.23
C GLY A 54 4.20 55.47 -45.40
N PRO A 55 4.16 56.60 -46.14
CA PRO A 55 3.13 56.81 -47.15
C PRO A 55 3.20 55.74 -48.25
N THR A 56 2.13 54.96 -48.38
CA THR A 56 2.02 53.88 -49.38
C THR A 56 2.41 54.39 -50.78
N PRO A 57 3.45 53.82 -51.43
CA PRO A 57 3.84 54.27 -52.75
C PRO A 57 2.71 53.98 -53.76
N PRO A 58 2.38 54.93 -54.65
CA PRO A 58 1.35 54.70 -55.64
C PRO A 58 1.77 53.57 -56.60
N PRO A 59 0.83 52.73 -57.08
CA PRO A 59 1.15 51.58 -57.90
C PRO A 59 1.91 51.97 -59.17
N LEU A 60 3.10 51.39 -59.36
CA LEU A 60 3.88 51.57 -60.58
C LEU A 60 3.18 50.85 -61.73
N ARG A 61 2.84 51.63 -62.76
CA ARG A 61 2.22 51.14 -63.98
C ARG A 61 3.30 50.89 -65.01
N ASP A 62 3.44 49.64 -65.46
CA ASP A 62 4.37 49.33 -66.55
C ASP A 62 3.85 49.93 -67.86
N ASN A 63 4.60 50.89 -68.40
CA ASN A 63 4.22 51.64 -69.61
C ASN A 63 4.25 50.81 -70.90
N VAL A 64 4.76 49.56 -70.88
CA VAL A 64 4.79 48.67 -72.05
C VAL A 64 3.65 47.64 -72.01
N THR A 65 3.34 47.06 -70.84
CA THR A 65 2.32 46.00 -70.73
C THR A 65 1.00 46.45 -70.08
N GLY A 66 0.95 47.66 -69.50
CA GLY A 66 -0.22 48.19 -68.81
C GLY A 66 -0.55 47.50 -67.49
N ARG A 67 0.24 46.51 -67.05
CA ARG A 67 0.07 45.83 -65.76
C ARG A 67 0.39 46.76 -64.60
N ILE A 68 -0.39 46.61 -63.55
CA ILE A 68 -0.14 47.18 -62.22
C ILE A 68 0.89 46.29 -61.55
N ILE A 69 2.04 46.86 -61.17
CA ILE A 69 3.01 46.18 -60.32
C ILE A 69 2.61 46.49 -58.88
N HIS A 70 2.15 45.46 -58.15
CA HIS A 70 2.01 45.55 -56.71
C HIS A 70 3.41 45.67 -56.10
N VAL A 71 3.64 46.75 -55.35
CA VAL A 71 4.84 46.93 -54.53
C VAL A 71 4.56 46.21 -53.20
N PRO A 72 5.50 45.43 -52.64
CA PRO A 72 5.33 44.84 -51.32
C PRO A 72 5.05 45.93 -50.27
N HIS A 73 4.18 45.65 -49.30
CA HIS A 73 3.98 46.54 -48.16
C HIS A 73 5.17 46.44 -47.19
N ASP A 74 5.66 47.60 -46.75
CA ASP A 74 6.87 47.74 -45.94
C ASP A 74 6.54 47.51 -44.44
N HIS A 75 6.45 46.25 -44.02
CA HIS A 75 5.95 45.86 -42.68
C HIS A 75 6.99 45.87 -41.54
N HIS A 76 8.23 46.31 -41.81
CA HIS A 76 9.41 46.13 -40.92
C HIS A 76 9.23 46.51 -39.43
N GLY A 77 8.32 47.44 -39.08
CA GLY A 77 8.01 47.78 -37.68
C GLY A 77 6.92 46.90 -37.05
N GLN A 78 5.90 46.54 -37.82
CA GLN A 78 4.69 45.83 -37.37
C GLN A 78 5.01 44.38 -36.97
N ASP A 79 5.80 43.68 -37.78
CA ASP A 79 6.11 42.26 -37.56
C ASP A 79 6.94 42.03 -36.30
N SER A 80 7.97 42.87 -36.09
CA SER A 80 8.89 42.79 -34.96
C SER A 80 8.15 42.95 -33.62
N ALA A 81 7.32 43.99 -33.51
CA ALA A 81 6.61 44.26 -32.26
C ALA A 81 5.45 43.30 -31.99
N THR A 82 4.79 42.81 -33.05
CA THR A 82 3.78 41.76 -32.97
C THR A 82 4.42 40.46 -32.48
N GLY A 83 5.54 40.03 -33.08
CA GLY A 83 6.32 38.86 -32.66
C GLY A 83 6.84 38.94 -31.21
N ILE A 84 7.37 40.09 -30.80
CA ILE A 84 7.79 40.35 -29.41
C ILE A 84 6.60 40.26 -28.44
N LEU A 85 5.44 40.80 -28.81
CA LEU A 85 4.24 40.76 -27.97
C LEU A 85 3.69 39.32 -27.83
N PHE A 86 3.74 38.50 -28.89
CA PHE A 86 3.42 37.07 -28.81
C PHE A 86 4.38 36.31 -27.89
N ALA A 87 5.69 36.44 -28.13
CA ALA A 87 6.72 35.72 -27.38
C ALA A 87 6.81 36.15 -25.91
N SER A 88 6.38 37.36 -25.55
CA SER A 88 6.42 37.87 -24.16
C SER A 88 5.76 36.93 -23.13
N LYS A 89 4.65 36.26 -23.50
CA LYS A 89 4.01 35.23 -22.65
C LYS A 89 4.97 34.06 -22.43
N ALA A 90 5.44 33.46 -23.52
CA ALA A 90 6.27 32.25 -23.49
C ALA A 90 7.64 32.48 -22.83
N ILE A 91 8.24 33.68 -22.97
CA ILE A 91 9.49 34.04 -22.28
C ILE A 91 9.29 34.07 -20.77
N VAL A 92 8.21 34.70 -20.28
CA VAL A 92 7.95 34.75 -18.84
C VAL A 92 7.58 33.37 -18.31
N GLN A 93 6.79 32.59 -19.06
CA GLN A 93 6.48 31.21 -18.72
C GLN A 93 7.75 30.36 -18.59
N LEU A 94 8.66 30.42 -19.58
CA LEU A 94 9.98 29.78 -19.54
C LEU A 94 10.83 30.17 -18.32
N MET A 95 10.77 31.44 -17.90
CA MET A 95 11.47 31.93 -16.71
C MET A 95 10.83 31.49 -15.39
N VAL A 96 9.49 31.34 -15.35
CA VAL A 96 8.74 31.02 -14.13
C VAL A 96 8.63 29.50 -13.90
N ASN A 97 8.56 28.68 -14.95
CA ASN A 97 8.39 27.22 -14.84
C ASN A 97 9.39 26.51 -13.90
N PRO A 98 10.71 26.84 -13.89
CA PRO A 98 11.64 26.24 -12.93
C PRO A 98 11.31 26.57 -11.46
N PHE A 99 10.66 27.71 -11.20
CA PHE A 99 10.20 28.09 -9.88
C PHE A 99 8.82 27.52 -9.57
N SER A 100 7.91 27.41 -10.55
CA SER A 100 6.58 26.83 -10.34
C SER A 100 6.68 25.35 -10.00
N GLY A 101 7.41 24.54 -10.78
CA GLY A 101 7.61 23.12 -10.48
C GLY A 101 8.12 22.88 -9.05
N GLY A 102 9.25 23.52 -8.70
CA GLY A 102 9.85 23.40 -7.37
C GLY A 102 9.04 24.06 -6.21
N LEU A 103 8.01 24.86 -6.50
CA LEU A 103 7.05 25.38 -5.52
C LEU A 103 5.87 24.43 -5.34
N ILE A 104 5.35 23.89 -6.45
CA ILE A 104 4.27 22.89 -6.50
C ILE A 104 4.69 21.65 -5.71
N ASP A 105 5.91 21.15 -5.93
CA ASP A 105 6.46 20.00 -5.20
C ASP A 105 6.70 20.26 -3.69
N LYS A 106 6.57 21.51 -3.21
CA LYS A 106 6.75 21.90 -1.79
C LYS A 106 5.46 22.27 -1.07
N ILE A 107 4.51 22.87 -1.77
CA ILE A 107 3.29 23.46 -1.18
C ILE A 107 2.03 22.68 -1.61
N GLY A 108 2.15 21.77 -2.59
CA GLY A 108 1.05 21.05 -3.21
C GLY A 108 0.46 21.81 -4.39
N TYR A 109 -0.47 21.16 -5.11
CA TYR A 109 -0.98 21.61 -6.42
C TYR A 109 -2.05 22.72 -6.33
N ASP A 110 -2.93 22.67 -5.33
CA ASP A 110 -4.13 23.51 -5.29
C ASP A 110 -3.81 25.02 -5.18
N ILE A 111 -2.85 25.39 -4.33
CA ILE A 111 -2.51 26.80 -4.05
C ILE A 111 -1.81 27.47 -5.26
N PRO A 112 -0.77 26.87 -5.87
CA PRO A 112 -0.20 27.39 -7.12
C PRO A 112 -1.23 27.48 -8.25
N MET A 113 -2.12 26.48 -8.43
CA MET A 113 -3.17 26.55 -9.45
C MET A 113 -4.13 27.73 -9.21
N MET A 114 -4.55 27.97 -7.96
CA MET A 114 -5.35 29.15 -7.58
C MET A 114 -4.62 30.47 -7.87
N ILE A 115 -3.31 30.54 -7.62
CA ILE A 115 -2.48 31.70 -7.96
C ILE A 115 -2.47 31.91 -9.49
N GLY A 116 -2.25 30.84 -10.26
CA GLY A 116 -2.26 30.86 -11.72
C GLY A 116 -3.57 31.41 -12.30
N LEU A 117 -4.71 30.81 -11.93
CA LEU A 117 -6.05 31.27 -12.34
C LEU A 117 -6.33 32.72 -11.93
N THR A 118 -5.92 33.13 -10.72
CA THR A 118 -6.09 34.52 -10.26
C THR A 118 -5.28 35.50 -11.11
N ILE A 119 -4.03 35.15 -11.43
CA ILE A 119 -3.15 35.95 -12.30
C ILE A 119 -3.73 36.01 -13.72
N MET A 120 -4.20 34.89 -14.29
CA MET A 120 -4.82 34.86 -15.62
C MET A 120 -6.11 35.69 -15.70
N PHE A 121 -6.95 35.66 -14.65
CA PHE A 121 -8.14 36.50 -14.56
C PHE A 121 -7.78 38.00 -14.62
N PHE A 122 -6.90 38.47 -13.71
CA PHE A 122 -6.55 39.89 -13.65
C PHE A 122 -5.80 40.36 -14.89
N SER A 123 -4.84 39.59 -15.39
CA SER A 123 -4.10 39.94 -16.60
C SER A 123 -4.98 40.01 -17.85
N THR A 124 -5.97 39.11 -17.98
CA THR A 124 -6.94 39.14 -19.08
C THR A 124 -7.88 40.35 -18.97
N ALA A 125 -8.33 40.72 -17.77
CA ALA A 125 -9.10 41.93 -17.56
C ALA A 125 -8.30 43.21 -17.87
N VAL A 126 -7.01 43.24 -17.49
CA VAL A 126 -6.09 44.33 -17.85
C VAL A 126 -5.83 44.37 -19.37
N PHE A 127 -5.76 43.22 -20.04
CA PHE A 127 -5.64 43.16 -21.51
C PHE A 127 -6.88 43.73 -22.21
N ALA A 128 -8.08 43.41 -21.73
CA ALA A 128 -9.34 43.96 -22.24
C ALA A 128 -9.39 45.49 -22.14
N CYS A 129 -9.00 46.04 -20.97
CA CYS A 129 -8.98 47.48 -20.70
C CYS A 129 -7.68 48.19 -21.15
N GLY A 130 -6.80 47.48 -21.86
CA GLY A 130 -5.56 48.04 -22.40
C GLY A 130 -5.83 49.20 -23.37
N SER A 131 -4.89 50.14 -23.43
CA SER A 131 -4.91 51.27 -24.38
C SER A 131 -3.51 51.69 -24.86
N SER A 132 -2.45 50.97 -24.44
CA SER A 132 -1.07 51.24 -24.86
C SER A 132 -0.27 49.95 -24.97
N TYR A 133 0.72 49.93 -25.87
CA TYR A 133 1.59 48.77 -26.10
C TYR A 133 2.21 48.23 -24.80
N SER A 134 2.69 49.11 -23.92
CA SER A 134 3.30 48.72 -22.64
C SER A 134 2.33 48.02 -21.69
N VAL A 135 1.04 48.41 -21.68
CA VAL A 135 0.02 47.74 -20.86
C VAL A 135 -0.32 46.36 -21.41
N LEU A 136 -0.39 46.23 -22.74
CA LEU A 136 -0.61 44.93 -23.40
C LEU A 136 0.58 43.98 -23.19
N PHE A 137 1.80 44.48 -23.33
CA PHE A 137 3.03 43.73 -23.06
C PHE A 137 3.11 43.28 -21.60
N PHE A 138 2.79 44.15 -20.64
CA PHE A 138 2.73 43.80 -19.23
C PHE A 138 1.65 42.75 -18.96
N ALA A 139 0.46 42.90 -19.54
CA ALA A 139 -0.63 41.94 -19.38
C ALA A 139 -0.29 40.56 -19.99
N ARG A 140 0.35 40.50 -21.16
CA ARG A 140 0.84 39.23 -21.77
C ARG A 140 1.95 38.57 -20.96
N SER A 141 2.91 39.36 -20.48
CA SER A 141 3.96 38.91 -19.56
C SER A 141 3.35 38.30 -18.30
N LEU A 142 2.33 38.94 -17.74
CA LEU A 142 1.62 38.49 -16.55
C LEU A 142 0.77 37.22 -16.82
N GLN A 143 0.14 37.09 -18.00
CA GLN A 143 -0.49 35.84 -18.44
C GLN A 143 0.51 34.68 -18.48
N GLY A 144 1.73 34.89 -18.95
CA GLY A 144 2.79 33.87 -18.96
C GLY A 144 3.17 33.37 -17.56
N ALA A 145 3.21 34.27 -16.58
CA ALA A 145 3.40 33.89 -15.18
C ALA A 145 2.19 33.12 -14.60
N GLY A 146 0.96 33.48 -14.99
CA GLY A 146 -0.26 32.77 -14.57
C GLY A 146 -0.34 31.35 -15.12
N SER A 147 -0.09 31.21 -16.43
CA SER A 147 0.02 29.95 -17.18
C SER A 147 1.06 28.99 -16.56
N ALA A 148 2.27 29.49 -16.27
CA ALA A 148 3.33 28.72 -15.60
C ALA A 148 2.93 28.09 -14.25
N PHE A 149 1.94 28.66 -13.55
CA PHE A 149 1.38 28.05 -12.33
C PHE A 149 0.12 27.25 -12.59
N ALA A 150 -0.76 27.64 -13.52
CA ALA A 150 -2.00 26.94 -13.81
C ALA A 150 -1.76 25.61 -14.54
N ASP A 151 -0.94 25.63 -15.60
CA ASP A 151 -0.77 24.50 -16.52
C ASP A 151 0.06 23.39 -15.86
N THR A 152 1.23 23.75 -15.32
CA THR A 152 2.10 22.83 -14.57
C THR A 152 1.36 22.19 -13.39
N SER A 153 0.60 22.97 -12.61
CA SER A 153 -0.16 22.42 -11.47
C SER A 153 -1.33 21.56 -11.93
N GLY A 154 -2.00 21.92 -13.02
CA GLY A 154 -3.12 21.17 -13.56
C GLY A 154 -2.68 19.80 -14.08
N LEU A 155 -1.63 19.75 -14.91
CA LEU A 155 -1.07 18.50 -15.42
C LEU A 155 -0.50 17.62 -14.30
N ALA A 156 0.24 18.22 -13.35
CA ALA A 156 0.76 17.49 -12.20
C ALA A 156 -0.36 16.97 -11.27
N MET A 157 -1.43 17.74 -11.06
CA MET A 157 -2.59 17.31 -10.28
C MET A 157 -3.38 16.18 -10.97
N ILE A 158 -3.48 16.17 -12.31
CA ILE A 158 -4.02 15.00 -13.02
C ILE A 158 -3.10 13.79 -12.82
N ALA A 159 -1.79 13.94 -12.98
CA ALA A 159 -0.85 12.83 -12.84
C ALA A 159 -0.77 12.24 -11.42
N ASP A 160 -0.94 13.06 -10.39
CA ASP A 160 -1.01 12.67 -8.98
C ASP A 160 -2.35 11.99 -8.62
N ARG A 161 -3.48 12.55 -9.09
CA ARG A 161 -4.83 12.04 -8.75
C ARG A 161 -5.26 10.80 -9.54
N PHE A 162 -4.66 10.58 -10.71
CA PHE A 162 -4.86 9.40 -11.55
C PHE A 162 -3.54 8.60 -11.58
N THR A 163 -3.35 7.73 -10.59
CA THR A 163 -2.10 6.99 -10.39
C THR A 163 -1.91 5.82 -11.37
N GLU A 164 -2.99 5.25 -11.91
CA GLU A 164 -2.91 4.19 -12.92
C GLU A 164 -2.44 4.71 -14.27
N GLU A 165 -1.46 4.06 -14.91
CA GLU A 165 -0.96 4.45 -16.25
C GLU A 165 -2.09 4.56 -17.30
N ASN A 166 -3.07 3.65 -17.26
CA ASN A 166 -4.22 3.66 -18.17
C ASN A 166 -5.20 4.82 -17.90
N GLU A 167 -5.60 5.02 -16.64
CA GLU A 167 -6.49 6.14 -16.28
C GLU A 167 -5.79 7.49 -16.47
N ARG A 168 -4.50 7.58 -16.13
CA ARG A 168 -3.64 8.75 -16.33
C ARG A 168 -3.53 9.13 -17.79
N SER A 169 -3.25 8.16 -18.67
CA SER A 169 -3.20 8.38 -20.12
C SER A 169 -4.57 8.83 -20.66
N GLN A 170 -5.68 8.28 -20.15
CA GLN A 170 -7.02 8.71 -20.54
C GLN A 170 -7.37 10.12 -20.03
N ALA A 171 -7.05 10.46 -18.77
CA ALA A 171 -7.31 11.75 -18.16
C ALA A 171 -6.46 12.87 -18.80
N LEU A 172 -5.16 12.63 -19.00
CA LEU A 172 -4.27 13.53 -19.75
C LEU A 172 -4.73 13.67 -21.20
N GLY A 173 -5.17 12.58 -21.85
CA GLY A 173 -5.74 12.64 -23.20
C GLY A 173 -7.00 13.51 -23.31
N ILE A 174 -7.87 13.50 -22.28
CA ILE A 174 -9.02 14.41 -22.21
C ILE A 174 -8.53 15.86 -22.07
N ALA A 175 -7.62 16.14 -21.13
CA ALA A 175 -7.07 17.48 -20.92
C ALA A 175 -6.38 18.05 -22.18
N LEU A 176 -5.62 17.22 -22.89
CA LEU A 176 -4.98 17.58 -24.16
C LEU A 176 -6.00 17.90 -25.26
N ALA A 177 -7.12 17.18 -25.34
CA ALA A 177 -8.17 17.52 -26.30
C ALA A 177 -8.80 18.91 -26.02
N PHE A 178 -8.82 19.36 -24.76
CA PHE A 178 -9.25 20.70 -24.38
C PHE A 178 -8.20 21.78 -24.73
N ILE A 179 -6.91 21.51 -24.56
CA ILE A 179 -5.81 22.37 -25.07
C ILE A 179 -6.00 22.64 -26.56
N SER A 180 -6.17 21.58 -27.36
CA SER A 180 -6.31 21.68 -28.82
C SER A 180 -7.62 22.35 -29.25
N PHE A 181 -8.71 22.12 -28.51
CA PHE A 181 -9.96 22.85 -28.71
C PHE A 181 -9.75 24.36 -28.49
N GLY A 182 -8.99 24.72 -27.45
CA GLY A 182 -8.61 26.10 -27.16
C GLY A 182 -7.85 26.75 -28.30
N CYS A 183 -6.74 26.13 -28.72
CA CYS A 183 -5.90 26.67 -29.79
C CYS A 183 -6.64 26.88 -31.12
N LEU A 184 -7.52 25.94 -31.49
CA LEU A 184 -8.10 25.90 -32.84
C LEU A 184 -9.46 26.62 -32.96
N VAL A 185 -10.20 26.76 -31.85
CA VAL A 185 -11.46 27.52 -31.82
C VAL A 185 -11.23 29.00 -31.50
N ALA A 186 -10.13 29.36 -30.82
CA ALA A 186 -9.87 30.73 -30.41
C ALA A 186 -9.67 31.75 -31.55
N PRO A 187 -9.00 31.48 -32.68
CA PRO A 187 -8.93 32.45 -33.77
C PRO A 187 -10.29 32.72 -34.44
N PRO A 188 -11.12 31.70 -34.77
CA PRO A 188 -12.51 31.94 -35.19
C PRO A 188 -13.37 32.67 -34.15
N PHE A 189 -13.24 32.31 -32.87
CA PHE A 189 -13.97 32.93 -31.75
C PHE A 189 -13.59 34.41 -31.58
N GLY A 190 -12.30 34.72 -31.56
CA GLY A 190 -11.76 36.07 -31.44
C GLY A 190 -12.14 36.94 -32.63
N GLY A 191 -11.88 36.47 -33.86
CA GLY A 191 -12.18 37.23 -35.07
C GLY A 191 -13.68 37.52 -35.24
N ALA A 192 -14.56 36.56 -34.98
CA ALA A 192 -16.01 36.76 -35.07
C ALA A 192 -16.52 37.72 -33.99
N LEU A 193 -16.14 37.53 -32.72
CA LEU A 193 -16.60 38.38 -31.63
C LEU A 193 -16.04 39.81 -31.73
N TYR A 194 -14.79 39.98 -32.15
CA TYR A 194 -14.20 41.29 -32.46
C TYR A 194 -15.04 42.05 -33.48
N GLN A 195 -15.40 41.40 -34.60
CA GLN A 195 -16.17 42.01 -35.68
C GLN A 195 -17.61 42.40 -35.28
N PHE A 196 -18.26 41.63 -34.40
CA PHE A 196 -19.67 41.87 -34.03
C PHE A 196 -19.88 42.62 -32.71
N ALA A 197 -18.92 42.61 -31.79
CA ALA A 197 -19.11 43.09 -30.42
C ALA A 197 -17.95 43.96 -29.88
N GLY A 198 -16.89 44.20 -30.66
CA GLY A 198 -15.74 45.00 -30.26
C GLY A 198 -14.66 44.22 -29.52
N LYS A 199 -13.51 44.88 -29.27
CA LYS A 199 -12.28 44.23 -28.79
C LYS A 199 -12.32 43.75 -27.35
N GLU A 200 -13.11 44.38 -26.49
CA GLU A 200 -13.18 44.07 -25.06
C GLU A 200 -13.91 42.74 -24.79
N VAL A 201 -14.92 42.42 -25.61
CA VAL A 201 -15.87 41.33 -25.34
C VAL A 201 -15.24 39.93 -25.34
N PRO A 202 -14.35 39.54 -26.27
CA PRO A 202 -13.64 38.25 -26.21
C PRO A 202 -12.90 38.04 -24.89
N PHE A 203 -12.17 39.06 -24.42
CA PHE A 203 -11.37 39.00 -23.20
C PHE A 203 -12.22 39.02 -21.93
N LEU A 204 -13.30 39.81 -21.90
CA LEU A 204 -14.23 39.81 -20.76
C LEU A 204 -14.96 38.47 -20.61
N ILE A 205 -15.31 37.79 -21.71
CA ILE A 205 -15.87 36.44 -21.68
C ILE A 205 -14.84 35.44 -21.11
N LEU A 206 -13.61 35.45 -21.61
CA LEU A 206 -12.56 34.55 -21.12
C LEU A 206 -12.19 34.81 -19.64
N ALA A 207 -12.15 36.08 -19.22
CA ALA A 207 -11.98 36.45 -17.81
C ALA A 207 -13.14 35.93 -16.94
N LEU A 208 -14.40 36.03 -17.40
CA LEU A 208 -15.54 35.50 -16.66
C LEU A 208 -15.46 33.97 -16.50
N VAL A 209 -15.07 33.24 -17.53
CA VAL A 209 -14.89 31.77 -17.44
C VAL A 209 -13.73 31.42 -16.51
N CYS A 210 -12.62 32.16 -16.55
CA CYS A 210 -11.50 32.00 -15.61
C CYS A 210 -11.90 32.27 -14.15
N LEU A 211 -12.79 33.24 -13.91
CA LEU A 211 -13.34 33.51 -12.57
C LEU A 211 -14.25 32.38 -12.10
N ILE A 212 -15.09 31.82 -12.98
CA ILE A 212 -15.94 30.67 -12.66
C ILE A 212 -15.08 29.44 -12.32
N ASP A 213 -14.02 29.18 -13.07
CA ASP A 213 -13.11 28.06 -12.84
C ASP A 213 -12.35 28.19 -11.51
N GLY A 214 -11.84 29.38 -11.19
CA GLY A 214 -11.25 29.68 -9.88
C GLY A 214 -12.24 29.53 -8.72
N LEU A 215 -13.52 29.88 -8.91
CA LEU A 215 -14.58 29.63 -7.93
C LEU A 215 -14.90 28.14 -7.78
N MET A 216 -14.85 27.36 -8.86
CA MET A 216 -15.00 25.90 -8.82
C MET A 216 -13.84 25.24 -8.07
N LEU A 217 -12.60 25.68 -8.29
CA LEU A 217 -11.44 25.20 -7.55
C LEU A 217 -11.54 25.51 -6.04
N LEU A 218 -12.00 26.71 -5.66
CA LEU A 218 -12.25 27.06 -4.26
C LEU A 218 -13.32 26.21 -3.56
N LEU A 219 -14.25 25.59 -4.30
CA LEU A 219 -15.24 24.66 -3.73
C LEU A 219 -14.66 23.25 -3.49
N VAL A 220 -13.55 22.90 -4.14
CA VAL A 220 -12.89 21.58 -4.03
C VAL A 220 -11.68 21.62 -3.10
N MET A 221 -11.03 22.78 -2.99
CA MET A 221 -9.82 22.98 -2.19
C MET A 221 -10.09 22.81 -0.69
N LYS A 222 -9.21 22.09 0.01
CA LYS A 222 -9.25 21.95 1.46
C LYS A 222 -8.95 23.29 2.15
N PRO A 223 -9.40 23.52 3.40
CA PRO A 223 -9.08 24.75 4.10
C PRO A 223 -7.57 24.94 4.25
N VAL A 224 -7.04 26.06 3.73
CA VAL A 224 -5.60 26.38 3.63
C VAL A 224 -4.83 26.19 4.95
N LYS A 225 -5.48 26.41 6.10
CA LYS A 225 -4.91 26.23 7.45
C LYS A 225 -4.55 24.76 7.76
N GLU A 226 -5.25 23.81 7.15
CA GLU A 226 -5.07 22.37 7.31
C GLU A 226 -3.94 21.85 6.40
N GLN A 227 -3.88 22.37 5.16
CA GLN A 227 -2.77 22.14 4.22
C GLN A 227 -1.43 22.70 4.74
N LEU A 228 -1.43 23.91 5.32
CA LEU A 228 -0.26 24.51 5.97
C LEU A 228 0.22 23.78 7.23
N ARG A 229 -0.62 22.91 7.81
CA ARG A 229 -0.25 22.05 8.94
C ARG A 229 0.41 20.76 8.43
N GLN A 230 -0.22 20.10 7.45
CA GLN A 230 0.30 18.90 6.79
C GLN A 230 1.66 19.13 6.11
N SER A 231 1.83 20.27 5.41
CA SER A 231 3.11 20.65 4.77
C SER A 231 4.24 21.04 5.73
N LYS A 232 3.96 21.21 7.03
CA LYS A 232 4.99 21.34 8.08
C LYS A 232 5.37 20.02 8.74
N GLU A 233 4.51 19.01 8.65
CA GLU A 233 4.71 17.68 9.23
C GLU A 233 5.45 16.73 8.28
N VAL A 234 5.41 16.98 6.95
CA VAL A 234 6.08 16.16 5.93
C VAL A 234 7.00 16.99 5.02
N GLN A 235 8.27 17.12 5.40
CA GLN A 235 9.29 17.81 4.59
C GLN A 235 9.99 16.83 3.64
N GLN A 236 9.40 16.59 2.46
CA GLN A 236 10.00 15.72 1.43
C GLN A 236 11.29 16.32 0.85
N GLU A 237 12.29 15.47 0.56
CA GLU A 237 13.53 15.90 -0.10
C GLU A 237 13.28 16.23 -1.58
N THR A 238 13.15 17.52 -1.90
CA THR A 238 12.92 17.97 -3.28
C THR A 238 14.17 17.80 -4.14
N ILE A 239 14.06 17.03 -5.22
CA ILE A 239 15.11 16.89 -6.24
C ILE A 239 15.14 18.16 -7.10
N PRO A 240 16.29 18.82 -7.32
CA PRO A 240 16.35 19.99 -8.19
C PRO A 240 16.12 19.61 -9.66
N ILE A 241 15.24 20.36 -10.34
CA ILE A 241 14.80 20.17 -11.75
C ILE A 241 15.96 19.88 -12.70
N TRP A 242 17.11 20.55 -12.51
CA TRP A 242 18.30 20.35 -13.34
C TRP A 242 18.77 18.88 -13.40
N ARG A 243 18.60 18.12 -12.31
CA ARG A 243 18.99 16.70 -12.21
C ARG A 243 18.04 15.79 -12.99
N LEU A 244 16.76 16.14 -13.08
CA LEU A 244 15.77 15.48 -13.94
C LEU A 244 16.04 15.80 -15.41
N LEU A 245 16.41 17.05 -15.72
CA LEU A 245 16.72 17.49 -17.09
C LEU A 245 18.04 16.89 -17.62
N MET A 246 18.94 16.46 -16.72
CA MET A 246 20.11 15.65 -17.07
C MET A 246 19.81 14.17 -17.38
N ASP A 247 18.61 13.68 -17.09
CA ASP A 247 18.25 12.29 -17.40
C ASP A 247 18.15 12.09 -18.94
N PRO A 248 18.89 11.13 -19.52
CA PRO A 248 18.93 10.95 -20.97
C PRO A 248 17.61 10.49 -21.60
N TYR A 249 16.64 9.99 -20.83
CA TYR A 249 15.30 9.64 -21.32
C TYR A 249 14.36 10.83 -21.23
N ILE A 250 14.35 11.53 -20.09
CA ILE A 250 13.53 12.76 -19.90
C ILE A 250 13.96 13.83 -20.90
N ALA A 251 15.26 14.04 -21.12
CA ALA A 251 15.78 14.99 -22.09
C ALA A 251 15.38 14.67 -23.55
N VAL A 252 15.21 13.38 -23.90
CA VAL A 252 14.74 12.96 -25.24
C VAL A 252 13.24 13.19 -25.39
N CYS A 253 12.44 12.95 -24.35
CA CYS A 253 11.02 13.30 -24.35
C CYS A 253 10.82 14.83 -24.45
N ALA A 254 11.51 15.60 -23.61
CA ALA A 254 11.47 17.06 -23.62
C ALA A 254 11.88 17.66 -24.98
N GLY A 255 13.01 17.21 -25.54
CA GLY A 255 13.46 17.66 -26.85
C GLY A 255 12.51 17.30 -28.00
N ALA A 256 11.81 16.16 -27.92
CA ALA A 256 10.78 15.81 -28.90
C ALA A 256 9.54 16.70 -28.81
N LEU A 257 9.09 17.05 -27.59
CA LEU A 257 8.00 18.01 -27.36
C LEU A 257 8.35 19.40 -27.93
N THR A 258 9.59 19.88 -27.71
CA THR A 258 10.06 21.14 -28.32
C THR A 258 10.05 21.06 -29.84
N MET A 259 10.63 20.01 -30.44
CA MET A 259 10.72 19.89 -31.90
C MET A 259 9.34 19.89 -32.57
N SER A 260 8.36 19.20 -31.99
CA SER A 260 7.00 19.13 -32.55
C SER A 260 6.25 20.48 -32.53
N ASN A 261 6.54 21.33 -31.54
CA ASN A 261 5.92 22.63 -31.44
C ASN A 261 6.66 23.74 -32.20
N VAL A 262 7.91 23.49 -32.64
CA VAL A 262 8.65 24.42 -33.51
C VAL A 262 7.95 24.61 -34.85
N ALA A 263 7.40 23.57 -35.47
CA ALA A 263 6.68 23.74 -36.74
C ALA A 263 5.49 24.68 -36.60
N LEU A 264 4.68 24.50 -35.55
CA LEU A 264 3.49 25.31 -35.29
C LEU A 264 3.86 26.77 -34.93
N ALA A 265 4.79 26.95 -33.99
CA ALA A 265 5.23 28.28 -33.53
C ALA A 265 5.90 29.15 -34.61
N PHE A 266 6.51 28.56 -35.63
CA PHE A 266 7.03 29.29 -36.80
C PHE A 266 5.97 29.50 -37.90
N LEU A 267 5.04 28.55 -38.08
CA LEU A 267 3.97 28.68 -39.08
C LEU A 267 2.92 29.73 -38.68
N GLU A 268 2.56 29.82 -37.40
CA GLU A 268 1.56 30.78 -36.87
C GLU A 268 1.71 32.21 -37.43
N PRO A 269 2.85 32.91 -37.24
CA PRO A 269 3.00 34.28 -37.75
C PRO A 269 3.27 34.34 -39.26
N THR A 270 3.90 33.32 -39.84
CA THR A 270 4.39 33.37 -41.24
C THR A 270 3.35 32.95 -42.26
N ILE A 271 2.42 32.07 -41.90
CA ILE A 271 1.39 31.56 -42.82
C ILE A 271 0.37 32.64 -43.16
N SER A 272 0.04 33.53 -42.21
CA SER A 272 -0.89 34.65 -42.42
C SER A 272 -0.35 35.62 -43.47
N LEU A 273 0.91 36.05 -43.32
CA LEU A 273 1.61 36.92 -44.28
C LEU A 273 1.72 36.25 -45.67
N TRP A 274 2.17 34.99 -45.70
CA TRP A 274 2.31 34.26 -46.97
C TRP A 274 0.95 34.04 -47.67
N MET A 275 -0.13 33.82 -46.92
CA MET A 275 -1.49 33.76 -47.45
C MET A 275 -1.97 35.11 -47.97
N GLU A 276 -1.63 36.23 -47.33
CA GLU A 276 -2.00 37.57 -47.79
C GLU A 276 -1.29 37.92 -49.10
N ASP A 277 0.03 37.67 -49.18
CA ASP A 277 0.84 37.89 -50.39
C ASP A 277 0.47 36.97 -51.56
N THR A 278 0.09 35.71 -51.29
CA THR A 278 0.02 34.65 -52.31
C THR A 278 -1.41 34.17 -52.61
N MET A 279 -2.38 34.33 -51.71
CA MET A 279 -3.69 33.65 -51.79
C MET A 279 -4.92 34.55 -51.61
N THR A 280 -5.07 35.24 -50.48
CA THR A 280 -6.30 35.96 -50.10
C THR A 280 -6.07 37.01 -49.02
N THR A 281 -6.63 38.21 -49.18
CA THR A 281 -6.58 39.33 -48.22
C THR A 281 -7.80 39.41 -47.26
N ASP A 282 -8.55 38.32 -47.08
CA ASP A 282 -9.76 38.32 -46.23
C ASP A 282 -9.44 37.73 -44.83
N ASN A 283 -9.39 38.57 -43.78
CA ASN A 283 -8.99 38.16 -42.42
C ASN A 283 -9.72 36.91 -41.88
N TRP A 284 -11.03 36.77 -42.16
CA TRP A 284 -11.80 35.60 -41.72
C TRP A 284 -11.37 34.29 -42.40
N LYS A 285 -10.83 34.33 -43.63
CA LYS A 285 -10.33 33.13 -44.33
C LYS A 285 -9.02 32.63 -43.72
N ILE A 286 -8.17 33.54 -43.24
CA ILE A 286 -6.92 33.22 -42.55
C ILE A 286 -7.23 32.43 -41.26
N GLY A 287 -8.19 32.90 -40.45
CA GLY A 287 -8.64 32.18 -39.25
C GLY A 287 -9.32 30.82 -39.53
N MET A 288 -10.09 30.71 -40.62
CA MET A 288 -10.78 29.47 -40.98
C MET A 288 -9.87 28.31 -41.41
N VAL A 289 -8.64 28.58 -41.85
CA VAL A 289 -7.71 27.52 -42.31
C VAL A 289 -7.34 26.56 -41.17
N TRP A 290 -7.29 27.06 -39.93
CA TRP A 290 -6.98 26.28 -38.73
C TRP A 290 -8.14 25.41 -38.23
N LEU A 291 -9.38 25.86 -38.37
CA LEU A 291 -10.54 25.23 -37.72
C LEU A 291 -10.70 23.73 -38.06
N PRO A 292 -10.57 23.27 -39.32
CA PRO A 292 -10.72 21.84 -39.62
C PRO A 292 -9.58 20.94 -39.14
N ALA A 293 -8.43 21.50 -38.74
CA ALA A 293 -7.33 20.73 -38.14
C ALA A 293 -7.68 20.16 -36.75
N PHE A 294 -8.76 20.65 -36.14
CA PHE A 294 -9.29 20.15 -34.86
C PHE A 294 -9.76 18.69 -34.95
N PHE A 295 -10.49 18.31 -35.99
CA PHE A 295 -11.02 16.94 -36.10
C PHE A 295 -9.89 15.89 -36.26
N PRO A 296 -8.85 16.10 -37.10
CA PRO A 296 -7.63 15.31 -37.09
C PRO A 296 -6.93 15.29 -35.73
N HIS A 297 -6.76 16.43 -35.05
CA HIS A 297 -6.08 16.45 -33.76
C HIS A 297 -6.81 15.57 -32.72
N VAL A 298 -8.12 15.74 -32.55
CA VAL A 298 -8.92 14.91 -31.62
C VAL A 298 -8.90 13.44 -32.03
N LEU A 299 -8.94 13.14 -33.33
CA LEU A 299 -8.80 11.79 -33.84
C LEU A 299 -7.42 11.19 -33.50
N GLY A 300 -6.34 11.99 -33.60
CA GLY A 300 -4.99 11.62 -33.21
C GLY A 300 -4.88 11.28 -31.72
N VAL A 301 -5.47 12.10 -30.84
CA VAL A 301 -5.56 11.81 -29.40
C VAL A 301 -6.31 10.49 -29.15
N ILE A 302 -7.51 10.31 -29.74
CA ILE A 302 -8.33 9.09 -29.56
C ILE A 302 -7.61 7.84 -30.08
N ILE A 303 -6.93 7.93 -31.22
CA ILE A 303 -6.12 6.84 -31.77
C ILE A 303 -4.96 6.52 -30.85
N THR A 304 -4.23 7.53 -30.37
CA THR A 304 -3.06 7.35 -29.49
C THR A 304 -3.44 6.73 -28.16
N VAL A 305 -4.50 7.21 -27.49
CA VAL A 305 -4.99 6.59 -26.24
C VAL A 305 -5.39 5.12 -26.46
N LYS A 306 -6.10 4.82 -27.55
CA LYS A 306 -6.47 3.42 -27.88
C LYS A 306 -5.26 2.54 -28.24
N MET A 307 -4.26 3.09 -28.92
CA MET A 307 -3.04 2.37 -29.29
C MET A 307 -2.09 2.21 -28.11
N ALA A 308 -1.94 3.22 -27.24
CA ALA A 308 -1.20 3.15 -25.98
C ALA A 308 -1.75 2.04 -25.09
N ARG A 309 -3.08 1.98 -24.90
CA ARG A 309 -3.75 0.91 -24.14
C ARG A 309 -3.52 -0.49 -24.72
N LYS A 310 -3.36 -0.62 -26.04
CA LYS A 310 -3.15 -1.92 -26.71
C LYS A 310 -1.68 -2.32 -26.82
N TYR A 311 -0.77 -1.35 -26.92
CA TYR A 311 0.66 -1.55 -27.16
C TYR A 311 1.51 -0.53 -26.36
N PRO A 312 1.50 -0.56 -25.02
CA PRO A 312 2.19 0.46 -24.20
C PRO A 312 3.69 0.53 -24.50
N GLN A 313 4.35 -0.62 -24.70
CA GLN A 313 5.76 -0.73 -25.07
C GLN A 313 6.16 -0.02 -26.38
N HIS A 314 5.19 0.42 -27.20
CA HIS A 314 5.42 1.04 -28.51
C HIS A 314 5.07 2.55 -28.54
N GLN A 315 4.90 3.22 -27.38
CA GLN A 315 4.65 4.67 -27.31
C GLN A 315 5.72 5.51 -28.05
N TRP A 316 7.00 5.12 -27.96
CA TRP A 316 8.10 5.76 -28.71
C TRP A 316 7.91 5.71 -30.24
N LEU A 317 7.26 4.67 -30.76
CA LEU A 317 6.98 4.50 -32.19
C LEU A 317 5.83 5.42 -32.64
N MET A 318 4.86 5.70 -31.76
CA MET A 318 3.78 6.65 -32.02
C MET A 318 4.31 8.08 -32.10
N ALA A 319 5.16 8.48 -31.15
CA ALA A 319 5.86 9.77 -31.20
C ALA A 319 6.76 9.91 -32.45
N ALA A 320 7.50 8.85 -32.80
CA ALA A 320 8.32 8.81 -34.01
C ALA A 320 7.49 8.93 -35.30
N GLY A 321 6.30 8.30 -35.33
CA GLY A 321 5.34 8.43 -36.43
C GLY A 321 4.77 9.84 -36.56
N GLY A 322 4.39 10.47 -35.44
CA GLY A 322 3.91 11.86 -35.42
C GLY A 322 4.94 12.83 -35.97
N LEU A 323 6.20 12.73 -35.52
CA LEU A 323 7.24 13.70 -35.90
C LEU A 323 7.66 13.53 -37.37
N ALA A 324 7.56 12.32 -37.91
CA ALA A 324 7.74 12.06 -39.34
C ALA A 324 6.59 12.62 -40.19
N LEU A 325 5.33 12.51 -39.73
CA LEU A 325 4.17 13.10 -40.41
C LEU A 325 4.24 14.63 -40.44
N GLU A 326 4.64 15.24 -39.32
CA GLU A 326 4.84 16.68 -39.19
C GLU A 326 5.92 17.17 -40.17
N GLY A 327 7.11 16.58 -40.15
CA GLY A 327 8.20 16.95 -41.07
C GLY A 327 7.85 16.75 -42.55
N PHE A 328 7.15 15.67 -42.90
CA PHE A 328 6.64 15.47 -44.27
C PHE A 328 5.61 16.52 -44.68
N SER A 329 4.78 16.98 -43.74
CA SER A 329 3.75 17.98 -44.00
C SER A 329 4.33 19.38 -44.21
N CYS A 330 5.32 19.79 -43.40
CA CYS A 330 6.06 21.05 -43.59
C CYS A 330 6.72 21.13 -44.98
N PHE A 331 7.18 20.00 -45.53
CA PHE A 331 7.71 19.95 -46.90
C PHE A 331 6.65 20.25 -47.98
N ILE A 332 5.36 19.97 -47.73
CA ILE A 332 4.28 20.16 -48.70
C ILE A 332 3.75 21.60 -48.71
N ILE A 333 3.76 22.29 -47.56
CA ILE A 333 3.17 23.64 -47.39
C ILE A 333 3.58 24.63 -48.49
N PRO A 334 4.87 24.80 -48.86
CA PRO A 334 5.28 25.78 -49.87
C PRO A 334 4.77 25.53 -51.29
N PHE A 335 4.24 24.32 -51.57
CA PHE A 335 3.71 23.95 -52.89
C PHE A 335 2.19 24.13 -53.01
N CYS A 336 1.51 24.57 -51.95
CA CYS A 336 0.07 24.79 -51.96
C CYS A 336 -0.29 26.08 -52.72
N SER A 337 -1.18 26.00 -53.72
CA SER A 337 -1.58 27.13 -54.57
C SER A 337 -2.95 27.74 -54.22
N GLY A 338 -3.53 27.38 -53.08
CA GLY A 338 -4.77 27.98 -52.58
C GLY A 338 -5.21 27.44 -51.21
N TYR A 339 -5.98 28.24 -50.47
CA TYR A 339 -6.27 27.99 -49.05
C TYR A 339 -6.87 26.61 -48.77
N LYS A 340 -7.73 26.08 -49.64
CA LYS A 340 -8.31 24.73 -49.48
C LYS A 340 -7.29 23.59 -49.58
N MET A 341 -6.21 23.76 -50.35
CA MET A 341 -5.12 22.78 -50.37
C MET A 341 -4.24 22.91 -49.13
N LEU A 342 -4.00 24.14 -48.66
CA LEU A 342 -3.18 24.44 -47.48
C LEU A 342 -3.74 23.83 -46.17
N MET A 343 -5.06 23.68 -46.08
CA MET A 343 -5.73 23.06 -44.93
C MET A 343 -5.33 21.59 -44.71
N LEU A 344 -5.01 20.83 -45.78
CA LEU A 344 -4.70 19.41 -45.68
C LEU A 344 -3.33 19.16 -45.00
N PRO A 345 -2.22 19.83 -45.37
CA PRO A 345 -0.98 19.79 -44.60
C PRO A 345 -1.14 20.16 -43.12
N ILE A 346 -1.88 21.24 -42.81
CA ILE A 346 -2.08 21.68 -41.42
C ILE A 346 -2.84 20.62 -40.60
N CYS A 347 -3.85 19.97 -41.20
CA CYS A 347 -4.52 18.81 -40.61
C CYS A 347 -3.55 17.66 -40.26
N VAL A 348 -2.52 17.42 -41.09
CA VAL A 348 -1.50 16.39 -40.83
C VAL A 348 -0.51 16.82 -39.74
N ILE A 349 -0.13 18.11 -39.68
CA ILE A 349 0.70 18.66 -38.59
C ILE A 349 0.00 18.49 -37.25
N CYS A 350 -1.24 18.96 -37.12
CA CYS A 350 -2.01 18.83 -35.88
C CYS A 350 -2.30 17.37 -35.50
N PHE A 351 -2.45 16.46 -36.47
CA PHE A 351 -2.51 15.02 -36.19
C PHE A 351 -1.17 14.49 -35.67
N GLY A 352 -0.04 14.94 -36.23
CA GLY A 352 1.31 14.55 -35.80
C GLY A 352 1.61 14.98 -34.36
N ILE A 353 1.36 16.26 -34.03
CA ILE A 353 1.48 16.83 -32.67
C ILE A 353 0.63 16.00 -31.68
N ALA A 354 -0.62 15.71 -32.04
CA ALA A 354 -1.52 14.89 -31.21
C ALA A 354 -0.96 13.49 -30.88
N LEU A 355 -0.26 12.83 -31.82
CA LEU A 355 0.40 11.54 -31.56
C LEU A 355 1.57 11.68 -30.58
N ILE A 356 2.27 12.82 -30.61
CA ILE A 356 3.49 13.06 -29.82
C ILE A 356 3.11 13.42 -28.38
N ASP A 357 2.29 14.46 -28.17
CA ASP A 357 1.92 14.93 -26.83
C ASP A 357 1.20 13.83 -26.03
N THR A 358 0.25 13.14 -26.67
CA THR A 358 -0.54 12.06 -26.03
C THR A 358 0.31 10.84 -25.69
N ALA A 359 1.44 10.61 -26.37
CA ALA A 359 2.36 9.52 -26.07
C ALA A 359 3.42 9.92 -25.02
N LEU A 360 4.01 11.12 -25.15
CA LEU A 360 5.17 11.52 -24.35
C LEU A 360 4.81 12.09 -22.97
N LEU A 361 3.67 12.76 -22.80
CA LEU A 361 3.29 13.30 -21.48
C LEU A 361 2.97 12.20 -20.43
N PRO A 362 2.33 11.07 -20.78
CA PRO A 362 2.25 9.90 -19.90
C PRO A 362 3.61 9.20 -19.71
N THR A 363 4.44 9.13 -20.76
CA THR A 363 5.81 8.56 -20.67
C THR A 363 6.67 9.35 -19.67
N LEU A 364 6.56 10.68 -19.63
CA LEU A 364 7.28 11.53 -18.68
C LEU A 364 6.89 11.24 -17.23
N GLY A 365 5.59 11.08 -16.95
CA GLY A 365 5.10 10.65 -15.63
C GLY A 365 5.67 9.28 -15.24
N TYR A 366 5.58 8.29 -16.14
CA TYR A 366 6.15 6.96 -15.93
C TYR A 366 7.65 7.01 -15.66
N LEU A 367 8.43 7.77 -16.44
CA LEU A 367 9.89 7.89 -16.24
C LEU A 367 10.27 8.44 -14.87
N VAL A 368 9.46 9.34 -14.29
CA VAL A 368 9.65 9.80 -12.91
C VAL A 368 9.34 8.68 -11.92
N ASP A 369 8.18 8.02 -12.06
CA ASP A 369 7.77 6.91 -11.19
C ASP A 369 8.78 5.73 -11.19
N VAL A 370 9.51 5.52 -12.28
CA VAL A 370 10.50 4.43 -12.41
C VAL A 370 11.90 4.83 -11.96
N ARG A 371 12.28 6.11 -11.98
CA ARG A 371 13.68 6.53 -11.78
C ARG A 371 13.92 7.51 -10.63
N TYR A 372 12.87 8.11 -10.09
CA TYR A 372 12.91 9.16 -9.08
C TYR A 372 11.79 9.00 -8.06
N VAL A 373 11.79 9.82 -7.02
CA VAL A 373 10.59 10.04 -6.19
C VAL A 373 9.53 10.73 -7.07
N SER A 374 8.23 10.55 -6.80
CA SER A 374 7.10 11.09 -7.61
C SER A 374 6.97 12.62 -7.57
N VAL A 375 7.95 13.31 -8.17
CA VAL A 375 8.08 14.77 -8.23
C VAL A 375 7.35 15.29 -9.48
N TYR A 376 6.01 15.24 -9.46
CA TYR A 376 5.18 15.55 -10.63
C TYR A 376 5.20 17.04 -11.04
N GLY A 377 5.36 17.98 -10.11
CA GLY A 377 5.43 19.42 -10.44
C GLY A 377 6.65 19.72 -11.31
N SER A 378 7.82 19.24 -10.90
CA SER A 378 9.07 19.42 -11.65
C SER A 378 9.08 18.77 -13.05
N ILE A 379 8.42 17.63 -13.27
CA ILE A 379 8.44 16.98 -14.58
C ILE A 379 7.48 17.62 -15.59
N TYR A 380 6.28 18.03 -15.16
CA TYR A 380 5.39 18.78 -16.04
C TYR A 380 5.88 20.21 -16.25
N ALA A 381 6.64 20.78 -15.31
CA ALA A 381 7.39 22.03 -15.57
C ALA A 381 8.43 21.86 -16.71
N ILE A 382 9.08 20.70 -16.82
CA ILE A 382 9.98 20.40 -17.96
C ILE A 382 9.21 20.29 -19.28
N ALA A 383 8.00 19.73 -19.27
CA ALA A 383 7.13 19.73 -20.45
C ALA A 383 6.72 21.16 -20.86
N ASP A 384 6.28 21.98 -19.91
CA ASP A 384 5.90 23.38 -20.17
C ASP A 384 7.08 24.25 -20.61
N ILE A 385 8.28 24.00 -20.07
CA ILE A 385 9.55 24.57 -20.58
C ILE A 385 9.77 24.17 -22.05
N SER A 386 9.51 22.92 -22.40
CA SER A 386 9.71 22.39 -23.75
C SER A 386 8.80 23.06 -24.78
N TYR A 387 7.52 23.29 -24.43
CA TYR A 387 6.57 24.09 -25.22
C TYR A 387 6.99 25.57 -25.27
N SER A 388 7.32 26.16 -24.12
CA SER A 388 7.67 27.59 -24.01
C SER A 388 8.92 27.95 -24.83
N ILE A 389 9.89 27.06 -24.97
CA ILE A 389 11.07 27.28 -25.83
C ILE A 389 10.66 27.49 -27.30
N ALA A 390 9.73 26.66 -27.82
CA ALA A 390 9.26 26.80 -29.20
C ALA A 390 8.52 28.14 -29.40
N TYR A 391 7.57 28.47 -28.50
CA TYR A 391 6.76 29.68 -28.59
C TYR A 391 7.48 30.99 -28.20
N ALA A 392 8.59 30.93 -27.48
CA ALA A 392 9.44 32.09 -27.22
C ALA A 392 10.36 32.41 -28.41
N VAL A 393 10.88 31.38 -29.07
CA VAL A 393 11.86 31.52 -30.17
C VAL A 393 11.17 31.76 -31.52
N GLY A 394 10.09 31.03 -31.80
CA GLY A 394 9.38 31.06 -33.09
C GLY A 394 8.96 32.47 -33.52
N PRO A 395 8.02 33.14 -32.82
CA PRO A 395 7.50 34.44 -33.22
C PRO A 395 8.54 35.57 -33.33
N ILE A 396 9.65 35.51 -32.58
CA ILE A 396 10.73 36.51 -32.67
C ILE A 396 11.60 36.29 -33.91
N ILE A 397 11.95 35.05 -34.20
CA ILE A 397 12.90 34.71 -35.26
C ILE A 397 12.20 34.57 -36.62
N ALA A 398 10.94 34.12 -36.65
CA ALA A 398 10.24 33.75 -37.87
C ALA A 398 10.15 34.88 -38.91
N GLY A 399 9.80 36.11 -38.50
CA GLY A 399 9.70 37.25 -39.42
C GLY A 399 11.03 37.57 -40.13
N GLY A 400 12.09 37.83 -39.36
CA GLY A 400 13.41 38.14 -39.91
C GLY A 400 14.07 36.97 -40.66
N VAL A 401 13.73 35.72 -40.33
CA VAL A 401 14.22 34.55 -41.07
C VAL A 401 13.45 34.34 -42.38
N VAL A 402 12.14 34.57 -42.43
CA VAL A 402 11.40 34.57 -43.71
C VAL A 402 11.93 35.66 -44.65
N GLU A 403 12.28 36.84 -44.14
CA GLU A 403 12.92 37.90 -44.91
C GLU A 403 14.32 37.47 -45.45
N ALA A 404 15.14 36.83 -44.60
CA ALA A 404 16.52 36.50 -44.93
C ALA A 404 16.72 35.24 -45.81
N ILE A 405 15.89 34.19 -45.65
CA ILE A 405 16.03 32.91 -46.38
C ILE A 405 14.79 32.51 -47.20
N GLY A 406 13.65 33.19 -47.02
CA GLY A 406 12.39 32.87 -47.69
C GLY A 406 11.57 31.77 -47.00
N PHE A 407 10.25 31.90 -47.08
CA PHE A 407 9.26 30.97 -46.49
C PHE A 407 9.48 29.50 -46.88
N THR A 408 9.85 29.23 -48.13
CA THR A 408 10.12 27.87 -48.63
C THR A 408 11.34 27.23 -47.95
N ALA A 409 12.42 27.99 -47.76
CA ALA A 409 13.64 27.47 -47.15
C ALA A 409 13.45 27.20 -45.65
N LEU A 410 12.70 28.06 -44.96
CA LEU A 410 12.31 27.88 -43.56
C LEU A 410 11.53 26.56 -43.36
N ASN A 411 10.50 26.31 -44.19
CA ASN A 411 9.71 25.09 -44.13
C ASN A 411 10.55 23.82 -44.38
N PHE A 412 11.52 23.86 -45.30
CA PHE A 412 12.44 22.74 -45.53
C PHE A 412 13.44 22.52 -44.38
N LEU A 413 13.87 23.59 -43.69
CA LEU A 413 14.73 23.48 -42.52
C LEU A 413 13.98 22.79 -41.36
N ILE A 414 12.74 23.18 -41.10
CA ILE A 414 11.85 22.55 -40.10
C ILE A 414 11.57 21.07 -40.45
N ALA A 415 11.25 20.80 -41.72
CA ALA A 415 11.06 19.43 -42.20
C ALA A 415 12.29 18.55 -41.95
N PHE A 416 13.49 19.08 -42.21
CA PHE A 416 14.74 18.36 -41.98
C PHE A 416 15.06 18.18 -40.48
N SER A 417 14.85 19.19 -39.63
CA SER A 417 15.11 19.07 -38.19
C SER A 417 14.22 18.01 -37.52
N ASN A 418 12.94 17.98 -37.88
CA ASN A 418 11.99 17.01 -37.33
C ASN A 418 12.36 15.57 -37.75
N LEU A 419 12.63 15.36 -39.04
CA LEU A 419 13.05 14.05 -39.55
C LEU A 419 14.42 13.60 -38.98
N ALA A 420 15.34 14.54 -38.72
CA ALA A 420 16.63 14.26 -38.12
C ALA A 420 16.53 13.85 -36.62
N TYR A 421 15.46 14.23 -35.92
CA TYR A 421 15.24 13.87 -34.52
C TYR A 421 14.56 12.50 -34.35
N VAL A 422 13.82 12.00 -35.34
CA VAL A 422 13.15 10.68 -35.31
C VAL A 422 14.05 9.51 -34.85
N PRO A 423 15.32 9.37 -35.30
CA PRO A 423 16.21 8.30 -34.83
C PRO A 423 16.55 8.37 -33.33
N VAL A 424 16.48 9.55 -32.71
CA VAL A 424 16.80 9.77 -31.29
C VAL A 424 15.74 9.12 -30.39
N LEU A 425 14.47 9.17 -30.80
CA LEU A 425 13.34 8.54 -30.10
C LEU A 425 13.50 7.02 -29.95
N ARG A 426 14.33 6.37 -30.77
CA ARG A 426 14.65 4.93 -30.62
C ARG A 426 15.32 4.61 -29.29
N LYS A 427 15.95 5.58 -28.60
CA LYS A 427 16.47 5.40 -27.23
C LYS A 427 15.38 5.06 -26.22
N LEU A 428 14.14 5.52 -26.46
CA LEU A 428 12.98 5.28 -25.59
C LEU A 428 12.44 3.84 -25.71
N ARG A 429 12.97 3.00 -26.61
CA ARG A 429 12.47 1.63 -26.87
C ARG A 429 12.49 0.72 -25.63
N ASN A 430 13.53 0.82 -24.81
CA ASN A 430 13.77 -0.09 -23.70
C ASN A 430 13.23 0.44 -22.35
N ILE A 431 12.40 1.49 -22.36
CA ILE A 431 11.83 2.09 -21.13
C ILE A 431 11.00 1.08 -20.34
N TYR A 432 10.31 0.17 -21.04
CA TYR A 432 9.47 -0.87 -20.44
C TYR A 432 10.19 -2.20 -20.15
N ASP A 433 11.49 -2.32 -20.46
CA ASP A 433 12.32 -3.44 -19.99
C ASP A 433 12.73 -3.23 -18.51
N PHE A 434 12.80 -1.97 -18.09
CA PHE A 434 12.82 -1.61 -16.67
C PHE A 434 11.40 -1.73 -16.13
N LYS A 435 11.15 -2.77 -15.31
CA LYS A 435 9.95 -2.82 -14.48
C LYS A 435 9.85 -1.52 -13.68
N PRO A 436 8.64 -0.94 -13.53
CA PRO A 436 8.50 0.27 -12.73
C PRO A 436 8.94 0.02 -11.30
N PHE A 437 9.61 1.02 -10.74
CA PHE A 437 10.11 1.03 -9.37
C PHE A 437 8.93 1.31 -8.42
N GLU A 438 7.91 0.43 -8.47
CA GLU A 438 6.91 0.42 -7.41
C GLU A 438 7.63 0.24 -6.08
N ASN A 439 7.39 1.16 -5.15
CA ASN A 439 8.04 1.16 -3.84
C ASN A 439 7.67 -0.12 -3.05
N GLU A 440 8.46 -1.18 -3.21
CA GLU A 440 8.47 -2.36 -2.34
C GLU A 440 9.04 -2.04 -0.93
N ALA A 441 9.07 -0.76 -0.55
CA ALA A 441 9.04 -0.31 0.84
C ALA A 441 7.79 -0.79 1.59
N ASN A 442 6.65 -0.92 0.88
CA ASN A 442 5.33 -1.09 1.49
C ASN A 442 4.76 -2.52 1.43
N ILE A 443 5.56 -3.53 1.07
CA ILE A 443 5.07 -4.92 1.02
C ILE A 443 4.91 -5.54 2.43
N LEU A 444 5.56 -4.97 3.45
CA LEU A 444 5.66 -5.53 4.82
C LEU A 444 5.44 -4.50 5.95
N MET A 445 4.92 -3.30 5.67
CA MET A 445 4.65 -2.27 6.71
C MET A 445 3.28 -1.63 6.55
N GLN A 446 2.78 -1.14 7.68
CA GLN A 446 1.67 -0.20 7.85
C GLN A 446 1.99 0.73 9.02
N ASP A 447 1.51 1.98 9.13
CA ASP A 447 1.11 3.05 8.19
C ASP A 447 0.58 4.25 9.06
N PRO A 448 -0.11 5.34 8.63
CA PRO A 448 -0.65 5.77 7.31
C PRO A 448 -0.36 7.28 6.97
N PRO A 449 -1.09 8.02 6.07
CA PRO A 449 -1.99 7.67 4.92
C PRO A 449 -1.55 8.35 3.55
N ASN A 450 -2.17 8.22 2.36
CA ASN A 450 -3.57 7.92 1.93
C ASN A 450 -3.72 7.52 0.42
N LYS A 451 -4.56 6.50 0.09
CA LYS A 451 -5.49 6.31 -1.10
C LYS A 451 -4.95 6.40 -2.57
N GLU A 452 -5.51 5.75 -3.63
CA GLU A 452 -6.59 4.75 -3.83
C GLU A 452 -6.53 4.04 -5.23
N TYR A 453 -6.79 2.73 -5.26
CA TYR A 453 -6.95 1.71 -6.35
C TYR A 453 -7.33 2.04 -7.81
N GLN A 454 -6.92 1.12 -8.74
CA GLN A 454 -7.82 0.12 -9.40
C GLN A 454 -7.05 -1.11 -9.99
N THR A 455 -7.67 -1.92 -10.88
CA THR A 455 -7.43 -3.38 -11.12
C THR A 455 -7.42 -3.78 -12.60
N TYR A 456 -6.77 -4.90 -13.02
CA TYR A 456 -7.36 -5.89 -13.97
C TYR A 456 -6.60 -7.25 -14.11
N VAL A 457 -7.37 -8.33 -13.94
CA VAL A 457 -7.36 -9.70 -14.51
C VAL A 457 -6.19 -10.14 -15.44
N MET A 458 -5.60 -11.32 -15.14
CA MET A 458 -4.65 -12.04 -16.03
C MET A 458 -5.32 -12.65 -17.27
N HIS A 459 -4.53 -12.82 -18.34
CA HIS A 459 -4.87 -13.65 -19.50
C HIS A 459 -3.70 -14.59 -19.82
N ASP A 460 -3.97 -15.89 -19.92
CA ASP A 460 -2.95 -16.93 -20.04
C ASP A 460 -2.13 -16.87 -21.34
N GLN A 461 -0.90 -17.37 -21.25
CA GLN A 461 -0.03 -17.57 -22.41
C GLN A 461 -0.23 -18.96 -23.05
N LYS A 462 -0.62 -18.92 -24.33
CA LYS A 462 -0.37 -19.88 -25.43
C LYS A 462 0.31 -21.25 -25.11
N PRO A 463 -0.17 -22.32 -25.77
CA PRO A 463 0.66 -23.33 -26.41
C PRO A 463 0.99 -22.96 -27.87
N VAL A 464 2.01 -23.61 -28.43
CA VAL A 464 2.61 -23.32 -29.75
C VAL A 464 2.21 -24.37 -30.80
N GLU A 465 1.93 -23.88 -32.01
CA GLU A 465 1.90 -24.55 -33.34
C GLU A 465 1.02 -25.79 -33.62
N GLY A 466 0.26 -25.70 -34.73
CA GLY A 466 -0.48 -26.80 -35.35
C GLY A 466 -1.54 -26.28 -36.34
N GLU A 467 -1.30 -26.40 -37.65
CA GLU A 467 -2.25 -25.94 -38.68
C GLU A 467 -3.49 -26.83 -38.76
N LEU A 468 -4.71 -26.23 -38.86
CA LEU A 468 -5.66 -26.45 -39.98
C LEU A 468 -7.02 -25.73 -39.82
N LYS A 469 -7.19 -24.65 -40.62
CA LYS A 469 -8.42 -24.13 -41.27
C LYS A 469 -9.76 -24.00 -40.51
N ASN A 470 -10.26 -22.76 -40.45
CA ASN A 470 -11.65 -22.37 -40.16
C ASN A 470 -12.69 -23.02 -41.10
N HIS A 471 -13.87 -23.40 -40.56
CA HIS A 471 -15.11 -23.57 -41.34
C HIS A 471 -16.30 -22.98 -40.56
N LEU A 472 -16.86 -21.87 -41.07
CA LEU A 472 -18.22 -21.43 -40.75
C LEU A 472 -19.20 -22.28 -41.58
N GLU A 473 -19.37 -23.55 -41.21
CA GLU A 473 -20.28 -24.49 -41.89
C GLU A 473 -20.76 -25.55 -40.90
N TYR A 474 -21.91 -25.30 -40.26
CA TYR A 474 -23.14 -26.09 -40.44
C TYR A 474 -24.25 -25.52 -39.55
N GLY A 475 -25.39 -25.21 -40.17
CA GLY A 475 -26.62 -24.91 -39.46
C GLY A 475 -27.62 -26.05 -39.58
N GLN A 476 -28.53 -26.09 -38.61
CA GLN A 476 -29.87 -26.68 -38.67
C GLN A 476 -30.07 -28.21 -38.64
N GLN A 477 -31.18 -28.54 -37.97
CA GLN A 477 -32.03 -29.74 -38.08
C GLN A 477 -31.49 -31.08 -37.58
N TYR A 478 -32.05 -31.53 -36.44
CA TYR A 478 -33.16 -32.49 -36.49
C TYR A 478 -34.26 -32.15 -35.45
N GLN A 479 -35.51 -32.07 -35.92
CA GLN A 479 -36.73 -32.20 -35.11
C GLN A 479 -37.01 -33.73 -34.92
N THR A 480 -37.94 -34.26 -34.13
CA THR A 480 -39.40 -33.95 -34.10
C THR A 480 -40.12 -34.81 -33.04
N GLN A 481 -41.17 -34.26 -32.40
CA GLN A 481 -42.55 -34.81 -32.18
C GLN A 481 -43.18 -34.16 -30.92
N GLN A 482 -44.20 -33.28 -31.02
CA GLN A 482 -45.65 -33.51 -31.30
C GLN A 482 -46.41 -34.13 -30.09
N GLN A 483 -47.64 -33.77 -29.67
CA GLN A 483 -48.79 -32.94 -30.13
C GLN A 483 -49.63 -32.52 -28.87
N GLN A 484 -50.68 -31.68 -28.83
CA GLN A 484 -51.11 -30.42 -29.50
C GLN A 484 -52.45 -29.93 -28.85
N GLN A 485 -52.92 -28.69 -29.09
CA GLN A 485 -54.30 -28.15 -28.85
C GLN A 485 -54.80 -27.92 -27.40
N GLU A 486 -55.86 -27.15 -27.11
CA GLU A 486 -56.30 -25.78 -27.55
C GLU A 486 -57.51 -25.29 -26.68
N THR A 487 -57.78 -23.97 -26.68
CA THR A 487 -59.09 -23.29 -26.43
C THR A 487 -59.83 -23.28 -25.05
N ASN A 488 -59.96 -22.06 -24.49
CA ASN A 488 -61.19 -21.29 -24.18
C ASN A 488 -62.16 -21.51 -22.97
N LEU A 489 -62.57 -20.34 -22.43
CA LEU A 489 -63.86 -19.91 -21.84
C LEU A 489 -64.17 -20.07 -20.32
N ASP A 490 -64.27 -18.90 -19.67
CA ASP A 490 -65.22 -18.38 -18.64
C ASP A 490 -66.10 -19.33 -17.78
N GLU A 491 -66.16 -19.10 -16.45
CA GLU A 491 -67.28 -18.35 -15.80
C GLU A 491 -67.20 -18.21 -14.24
N GLN A 492 -67.52 -17.00 -13.76
CA GLN A 492 -68.40 -16.60 -12.63
C GLN A 492 -68.29 -17.17 -11.17
N GLN A 493 -67.85 -16.28 -10.24
CA GLN A 493 -68.69 -15.58 -9.20
C GLN A 493 -68.93 -16.15 -7.77
N TYR A 494 -69.14 -15.18 -6.83
CA TYR A 494 -69.72 -15.22 -5.45
C TYR A 494 -68.86 -15.48 -4.17
N GLU A 495 -68.30 -14.39 -3.62
CA GLU A 495 -68.78 -13.66 -2.40
C GLU A 495 -69.25 -14.43 -1.13
N TYR A 496 -68.63 -14.19 0.05
CA TYR A 496 -69.26 -13.46 1.20
C TYR A 496 -68.33 -13.21 2.41
N GLN A 497 -68.79 -12.34 3.33
CA GLN A 497 -68.08 -11.71 4.47
C GLN A 497 -68.23 -12.45 5.82
N ALA A 498 -67.28 -12.21 6.76
CA ALA A 498 -67.49 -11.67 8.14
C ALA A 498 -66.19 -11.85 8.96
N GLN A 499 -65.56 -10.94 9.72
CA GLN A 499 -65.87 -9.78 10.58
C GLN A 499 -65.52 -10.03 12.07
N GLN A 500 -64.70 -9.12 12.61
CA GLN A 500 -64.56 -8.69 14.03
C GLN A 500 -63.92 -9.63 15.09
N GLY A 501 -63.16 -9.02 16.03
CA GLY A 501 -63.29 -9.49 17.42
C GLY A 501 -62.23 -9.25 18.52
N TYR A 502 -61.35 -8.25 18.47
CA TYR A 502 -60.82 -7.53 19.65
C TYR A 502 -60.25 -8.25 20.94
N GLN A 503 -59.00 -7.87 21.27
CA GLN A 503 -58.52 -7.40 22.60
C GLN A 503 -57.96 -8.35 23.71
N GLN A 504 -56.67 -8.06 24.01
CA GLN A 504 -56.10 -7.68 25.32
C GLN A 504 -55.37 -8.68 26.25
N ALA A 505 -54.13 -8.26 26.57
CA ALA A 505 -53.42 -8.32 27.85
C ALA A 505 -52.89 -9.66 28.40
N GLY A 506 -51.64 -9.62 28.90
CA GLY A 506 -51.25 -10.45 30.05
C GLY A 506 -49.83 -11.03 30.12
N SER A 507 -48.84 -10.18 30.43
CA SER A 507 -47.78 -10.44 31.43
C SER A 507 -46.93 -11.74 31.43
N SER A 508 -45.60 -11.53 31.37
CA SER A 508 -44.53 -12.17 32.17
C SER A 508 -44.26 -13.68 32.13
N GLY A 509 -43.00 -14.05 31.83
CA GLY A 509 -42.42 -15.35 32.26
C GLY A 509 -41.22 -15.80 31.42
N TYR A 510 -40.02 -15.78 31.99
CA TYR A 510 -38.81 -16.41 31.43
C TYR A 510 -38.98 -17.94 31.29
N GLN A 511 -38.52 -18.55 30.19
CA GLN A 511 -37.33 -19.45 30.18
C GLN A 511 -37.08 -20.16 28.83
N GLN A 512 -35.78 -20.29 28.53
CA GLN A 512 -35.09 -21.39 27.85
C GLN A 512 -35.50 -21.93 26.46
N ASP A 513 -34.53 -21.75 25.55
CA ASP A 513 -33.87 -22.75 24.70
C ASP A 513 -34.54 -23.38 23.48
N GLN A 514 -33.69 -23.46 22.44
CA GLN A 514 -33.64 -24.48 21.38
C GLN A 514 -34.81 -24.54 20.37
N GLY A 515 -34.67 -23.71 19.34
CA GLY A 515 -34.32 -24.18 17.99
C GLY A 515 -35.29 -25.08 17.23
N TYR A 516 -35.79 -24.59 16.09
CA TYR A 516 -36.18 -25.45 14.97
C TYR A 516 -35.96 -24.78 13.62
N GLN A 517 -35.48 -25.56 12.64
CA GLN A 517 -35.26 -25.13 11.25
C GLN A 517 -36.59 -24.93 10.50
N PRO A 518 -36.70 -23.97 9.56
CA PRO A 518 -37.77 -23.97 8.57
C PRO A 518 -37.37 -24.82 7.35
N GLY A 519 -38.11 -25.90 7.10
CA GLY A 519 -38.05 -26.61 5.82
C GLY A 519 -38.76 -25.83 4.70
N TYR A 520 -38.22 -25.90 3.48
CA TYR A 520 -38.82 -25.29 2.28
C TYR A 520 -39.59 -26.33 1.46
N GLN A 521 -40.83 -26.00 1.07
CA GLN A 521 -41.54 -26.36 -0.18
C GLN A 521 -43.05 -26.01 -0.02
N GLU A 522 -43.81 -25.55 -1.00
CA GLU A 522 -43.50 -24.92 -2.30
C GLU A 522 -44.81 -24.30 -2.88
N GLN A 523 -44.70 -23.26 -3.72
CA GLN A 523 -45.73 -22.78 -4.69
C GLN A 523 -47.11 -22.30 -4.13
N GLY A 524 -47.83 -21.34 -4.73
CA GLY A 524 -47.58 -20.46 -5.87
C GLY A 524 -48.88 -19.74 -6.31
N GLY A 525 -48.81 -18.46 -6.71
CA GLY A 525 -49.97 -17.70 -7.23
C GLY A 525 -49.92 -16.20 -6.93
N TRP A 526 -49.32 -15.36 -7.77
CA TRP A 526 -50.00 -14.66 -8.88
C TRP A 526 -51.24 -13.84 -8.50
N LYS A 527 -51.04 -12.69 -7.82
CA LYS A 527 -51.44 -11.34 -8.26
C LYS A 527 -51.21 -10.28 -7.17
N ASP A 528 -49.97 -9.80 -7.08
CA ASP A 528 -49.64 -8.47 -6.52
C ASP A 528 -48.34 -7.96 -7.18
N SER A 529 -48.46 -7.59 -8.45
CA SER A 529 -47.36 -7.08 -9.25
C SER A 529 -47.73 -5.72 -9.82
N ILE A 530 -47.25 -4.66 -9.16
CA ILE A 530 -46.97 -3.30 -9.68
C ILE A 530 -46.48 -2.33 -8.58
N LEU A 531 -46.70 -2.61 -7.28
CA LEU A 531 -46.35 -1.67 -6.18
C LEU A 531 -45.57 -2.27 -4.98
N SER A 532 -44.81 -3.34 -5.16
CA SER A 532 -43.95 -3.96 -4.13
C SER A 532 -42.45 -3.84 -4.46
N ILE A 533 -41.92 -2.61 -4.48
CA ILE A 533 -40.45 -2.42 -4.42
C ILE A 533 -39.97 -2.91 -3.04
N PRO A 534 -38.90 -3.73 -2.94
CA PRO A 534 -38.48 -4.29 -1.67
C PRO A 534 -38.07 -3.20 -0.66
N LYS A 535 -38.51 -3.34 0.60
CA LYS A 535 -38.05 -2.49 1.73
C LYS A 535 -36.54 -2.53 1.99
N LYS A 536 -35.78 -3.39 1.29
CA LYS A 536 -34.31 -3.38 1.25
C LYS A 536 -33.70 -2.14 0.57
N TRP A 537 -34.49 -1.32 -0.14
CA TRP A 537 -34.05 -0.06 -0.75
C TRP A 537 -34.37 1.21 0.05
N LEU A 538 -34.97 1.08 1.24
CA LEU A 538 -35.32 2.20 2.13
C LEU A 538 -34.68 2.11 3.53
N SER A 539 -33.66 1.25 3.66
CA SER A 539 -32.75 1.23 4.80
C SER A 539 -31.37 1.71 4.34
N THR A 540 -31.20 3.02 4.17
CA THR A 540 -29.90 3.66 3.96
C THR A 540 -29.20 3.97 5.29
N ALA A 541 -29.23 3.01 6.20
CA ALA A 541 -28.14 2.85 7.14
C ALA A 541 -27.15 1.91 6.43
N GLU A 542 -25.91 2.36 6.24
CA GLU A 542 -24.84 1.42 5.92
C GLU A 542 -24.81 0.41 7.06
N SER A 543 -24.92 -0.88 6.74
CA SER A 543 -24.66 -1.90 7.73
C SER A 543 -23.16 -1.86 8.01
N VAL A 544 -22.86 -1.37 9.21
CA VAL A 544 -21.56 -1.52 9.83
C VAL A 544 -21.47 -2.94 10.36
N ASP A 545 -20.28 -3.53 10.22
CA ASP A 545 -19.95 -4.79 10.86
C ASP A 545 -20.07 -4.63 12.38
N GLU A 546 -19.95 -5.73 13.13
CA GLU A 546 -19.99 -5.64 14.60
C GLU A 546 -19.03 -4.54 15.08
N PHE A 547 -17.86 -4.38 14.46
CA PHE A 547 -16.74 -3.48 14.78
C PHE A 547 -16.91 -2.00 14.38
N GLY A 548 -18.04 -1.62 13.76
CA GLY A 548 -18.29 -0.24 13.35
C GLY A 548 -17.59 0.16 12.05
N PHE A 549 -17.03 -0.80 11.32
CA PHE A 549 -16.44 -0.61 9.99
C PHE A 549 -17.45 -1.01 8.90
N PRO A 550 -17.40 -0.42 7.70
CA PRO A 550 -18.36 -0.75 6.64
C PRO A 550 -18.23 -2.22 6.19
N ASP A 551 -19.36 -2.92 6.01
CA ASP A 551 -19.58 -4.34 5.60
C ASP A 551 -18.90 -4.77 4.27
N THR A 552 -17.60 -4.53 4.15
CA THR A 552 -16.86 -4.54 2.87
C THR A 552 -15.70 -5.53 2.86
N LEU A 553 -15.43 -6.20 3.98
CA LEU A 553 -14.41 -7.26 4.06
C LEU A 553 -14.95 -8.57 3.49
N PRO A 554 -14.22 -9.24 2.56
CA PRO A 554 -14.62 -10.55 2.06
C PRO A 554 -14.55 -11.62 3.15
N LYS A 555 -15.48 -12.58 3.13
CA LYS A 555 -15.35 -13.84 3.89
C LYS A 555 -14.15 -14.64 3.38
N VAL A 556 -13.45 -15.34 4.28
CA VAL A 556 -12.35 -16.26 3.93
C VAL A 556 -12.82 -17.24 2.84
N PRO A 557 -12.10 -17.40 1.71
CA PRO A 557 -12.48 -18.33 0.66
C PRO A 557 -12.32 -19.78 1.11
N VAL A 558 -12.97 -20.70 0.39
CA VAL A 558 -12.63 -22.12 0.39
C VAL A 558 -12.04 -22.42 -0.99
N PRO A 559 -10.71 -22.61 -1.13
CA PRO A 559 -10.08 -22.90 -2.41
C PRO A 559 -10.57 -24.21 -3.02
N PRO A 560 -10.53 -24.38 -4.35
CA PRO A 560 -10.95 -25.61 -5.02
C PRO A 560 -10.23 -26.84 -4.46
N LEU A 561 -10.96 -27.93 -4.30
CA LEU A 561 -10.45 -29.18 -3.72
C LEU A 561 -9.24 -29.72 -4.50
N GLU A 562 -9.36 -29.77 -5.84
CA GLU A 562 -8.32 -30.27 -6.74
C GLU A 562 -7.05 -29.45 -6.61
N GLN A 563 -7.17 -28.12 -6.63
CA GLN A 563 -6.03 -27.19 -6.49
C GLN A 563 -5.35 -27.34 -5.13
N THR A 564 -6.12 -27.42 -4.05
CA THR A 564 -5.60 -27.64 -2.68
C THR A 564 -4.79 -28.93 -2.60
N MET A 565 -5.28 -30.00 -3.24
CA MET A 565 -4.61 -31.31 -3.25
C MET A 565 -3.36 -31.31 -4.14
N GLU A 566 -3.37 -30.62 -5.28
CA GLU A 566 -2.18 -30.46 -6.14
C GLU A 566 -1.08 -29.65 -5.44
N ASP A 567 -1.39 -28.50 -4.86
CA ASP A 567 -0.42 -27.69 -4.11
C ASP A 567 0.06 -28.42 -2.84
N TYR A 568 -0.79 -29.24 -2.20
CA TYR A 568 -0.37 -30.13 -1.09
C TYR A 568 0.63 -31.21 -1.53
N VAL A 569 0.41 -31.87 -2.67
CA VAL A 569 1.39 -32.85 -3.21
C VAL A 569 2.73 -32.16 -3.49
N ARG A 570 2.74 -30.96 -4.09
CA ARG A 570 3.98 -30.19 -4.30
C ARG A 570 4.68 -29.81 -2.99
N ALA A 571 3.92 -29.48 -1.94
CA ALA A 571 4.49 -29.18 -0.62
C ALA A 571 5.09 -30.41 0.09
N LEU A 572 4.72 -31.63 -0.31
CA LEU A 572 5.31 -32.88 0.21
C LEU A 572 6.59 -33.30 -0.51
N GLU A 573 6.76 -32.95 -1.79
CA GLU A 573 7.91 -33.36 -2.62
C GLU A 573 9.30 -33.10 -1.99
N PRO A 574 9.59 -31.94 -1.37
CA PRO A 574 10.92 -31.69 -0.79
C PRO A 574 11.13 -32.28 0.61
N ILE A 575 10.09 -32.80 1.27
CA ILE A 575 10.12 -33.21 2.69
C ILE A 575 9.71 -34.68 2.94
N THR A 576 9.35 -35.43 1.88
CA THR A 576 8.95 -36.85 1.98
C THR A 576 9.78 -37.75 1.06
N THR A 577 9.80 -39.04 1.35
CA THR A 577 10.39 -40.04 0.45
C THR A 577 9.46 -40.33 -0.73
N PRO A 578 9.99 -40.75 -1.90
CA PRO A 578 9.14 -41.11 -3.06
C PRO A 578 8.08 -42.17 -2.75
N ALA A 579 8.35 -43.10 -1.83
CA ALA A 579 7.38 -44.12 -1.42
C ALA A 579 6.21 -43.56 -0.60
N GLN A 580 6.48 -42.63 0.33
CA GLN A 580 5.43 -41.91 1.08
C GLN A 580 4.61 -41.02 0.13
N LEU A 581 5.27 -40.32 -0.79
CA LEU A 581 4.62 -39.43 -1.75
C LEU A 581 3.65 -40.19 -2.69
N GLU A 582 4.09 -41.30 -3.29
CA GLU A 582 3.23 -42.11 -4.18
C GLU A 582 2.06 -42.76 -3.43
N ARG A 583 2.26 -43.18 -2.17
CA ARG A 583 1.16 -43.62 -1.30
C ARG A 583 0.13 -42.50 -1.09
N THR A 584 0.62 -41.29 -0.78
CA THR A 584 -0.25 -40.13 -0.50
C THR A 584 -1.03 -39.72 -1.75
N LYS A 585 -0.41 -39.69 -2.93
CA LYS A 585 -1.10 -39.49 -4.22
C LYS A 585 -2.19 -40.53 -4.46
N GLY A 586 -1.96 -41.78 -4.08
CA GLY A 586 -2.96 -42.86 -4.13
C GLY A 586 -4.18 -42.63 -3.23
N ILE A 587 -3.97 -42.11 -2.01
CA ILE A 587 -5.04 -41.73 -1.07
C ILE A 587 -5.80 -40.51 -1.60
N ILE A 588 -5.09 -39.46 -2.02
CA ILE A 588 -5.67 -38.23 -2.58
C ILE A 588 -6.57 -38.55 -3.77
N LYS A 589 -6.13 -39.42 -4.69
CA LYS A 589 -6.91 -39.83 -5.86
C LYS A 589 -8.22 -40.56 -5.51
N GLN A 590 -8.27 -41.26 -4.38
CA GLN A 590 -9.52 -41.86 -3.88
C GLN A 590 -10.40 -40.78 -3.22
N PHE A 591 -9.79 -39.91 -2.40
CA PHE A 591 -10.46 -38.82 -1.70
C PHE A 591 -11.14 -37.83 -2.64
N THR A 592 -10.50 -37.43 -3.74
CA THR A 592 -11.04 -36.48 -4.76
C THR A 592 -11.89 -37.16 -5.84
N SER A 593 -12.07 -38.48 -5.80
CA SER A 593 -12.93 -39.16 -6.78
C SER A 593 -14.39 -38.72 -6.65
N PRO A 594 -15.24 -38.80 -7.70
CA PRO A 594 -16.66 -38.40 -7.62
C PRO A 594 -17.52 -39.19 -6.63
N GLN A 595 -17.01 -40.31 -6.09
CA GLN A 595 -17.62 -41.11 -5.02
C GLN A 595 -16.82 -41.04 -3.70
N GLY A 596 -15.73 -40.26 -3.69
CA GLY A 596 -14.88 -40.04 -2.53
C GLY A 596 -15.50 -39.05 -1.56
N MET A 597 -14.92 -38.99 -0.35
CA MET A 597 -15.41 -38.10 0.70
C MET A 597 -15.04 -36.63 0.45
N GLY A 598 -13.98 -36.35 -0.31
CA GLY A 598 -13.46 -35.00 -0.55
C GLY A 598 -14.50 -34.01 -1.10
N PRO A 599 -15.22 -34.31 -2.20
CA PRO A 599 -16.27 -33.44 -2.72
C PRO A 599 -17.39 -33.15 -1.72
N GLN A 600 -17.77 -34.13 -0.89
CA GLN A 600 -18.79 -33.96 0.15
C GLN A 600 -18.32 -32.99 1.25
N LEU A 601 -17.07 -33.12 1.71
CA LEU A 601 -16.49 -32.24 2.72
C LEU A 601 -16.22 -30.83 2.18
N HIS A 602 -15.80 -30.73 0.92
CA HIS A 602 -15.63 -29.44 0.26
C HIS A 602 -16.97 -28.69 0.13
N GLN A 603 -18.05 -29.37 -0.25
CA GLN A 603 -19.38 -28.77 -0.25
C GLN A 603 -19.82 -28.35 1.17
N TYR A 604 -19.58 -29.18 2.19
CA TYR A 604 -19.87 -28.81 3.58
C TYR A 604 -19.13 -27.53 4.01
N LEU A 605 -17.86 -27.35 3.63
CA LEU A 605 -17.11 -26.12 3.90
C LEU A 605 -17.63 -24.91 3.13
N LEU A 606 -18.11 -25.09 1.89
CA LEU A 606 -18.78 -24.03 1.13
C LEU A 606 -20.09 -23.60 1.82
N ASP A 607 -20.90 -24.57 2.25
CA ASP A 607 -22.15 -24.29 2.98
C ASP A 607 -21.86 -23.58 4.32
N LYS A 608 -20.82 -24.01 5.04
CA LYS A 608 -20.33 -23.36 6.28
C LYS A 608 -19.83 -21.94 6.04
N ARG A 609 -19.14 -21.68 4.92
CA ARG A 609 -18.70 -20.34 4.51
C ARG A 609 -19.88 -19.40 4.26
N GLU A 610 -20.96 -19.87 3.66
CA GLU A 610 -22.14 -19.03 3.49
C GLU A 610 -22.83 -18.76 4.84
N ALA A 611 -22.91 -19.75 5.73
CA ALA A 611 -23.53 -19.64 7.05
C ALA A 611 -22.76 -18.78 8.07
N GLU A 612 -21.42 -18.79 8.06
CA GLU A 612 -20.57 -18.17 9.09
C GLU A 612 -19.73 -17.02 8.52
N ASP A 613 -19.42 -15.98 9.31
CA ASP A 613 -18.59 -14.85 8.86
C ASP A 613 -17.15 -15.25 8.54
N ASN A 614 -16.63 -16.24 9.27
CA ASN A 614 -15.35 -16.88 8.99
C ASN A 614 -15.39 -18.36 9.43
N TRP A 615 -15.66 -19.24 8.47
CA TRP A 615 -15.78 -20.68 8.65
C TRP A 615 -14.55 -21.36 9.28
N ALA A 616 -13.36 -20.75 9.15
CA ALA A 616 -12.10 -21.31 9.61
C ALA A 616 -11.70 -20.84 11.01
N TYR A 617 -12.28 -19.72 11.51
CA TYR A 617 -11.78 -19.03 12.69
C TYR A 617 -11.72 -19.92 13.94
N TYR A 618 -12.81 -20.65 14.24
CA TYR A 618 -12.85 -21.52 15.42
C TYR A 618 -12.08 -22.84 15.24
N TYR A 619 -11.98 -23.39 14.03
CA TYR A 619 -11.11 -24.55 13.79
C TYR A 619 -9.65 -24.18 14.07
N TRP A 620 -9.18 -23.06 13.47
CA TRP A 620 -7.82 -22.58 13.64
C TRP A 620 -7.51 -22.16 15.08
N LEU A 621 -8.39 -21.39 15.74
CA LEU A 621 -8.18 -20.95 17.13
C LEU A 621 -8.11 -22.13 18.10
N ASN A 622 -8.93 -23.15 17.89
CA ASN A 622 -8.93 -24.34 18.74
C ASN A 622 -7.69 -25.21 18.49
N ASP A 623 -7.36 -25.50 17.22
CA ASP A 623 -6.20 -26.33 16.86
C ASP A 623 -4.87 -25.70 17.30
N MET A 624 -4.68 -24.41 16.97
CA MET A 624 -3.41 -23.71 17.23
C MET A 624 -3.22 -23.29 18.69
N TYR A 625 -4.30 -23.05 19.45
CA TYR A 625 -4.18 -22.55 20.84
C TYR A 625 -5.04 -23.28 21.87
N MET A 626 -6.37 -23.31 21.73
CA MET A 626 -7.23 -23.69 22.87
C MET A 626 -7.10 -25.17 23.26
N ASN A 627 -6.86 -26.05 22.27
CA ASN A 627 -6.63 -27.49 22.47
C ASN A 627 -5.19 -27.80 22.92
N ILE A 628 -4.26 -26.85 22.80
CA ILE A 628 -2.86 -27.04 23.18
C ILE A 628 -2.74 -27.05 24.71
N ARG A 629 -2.12 -28.11 25.25
CA ARG A 629 -2.10 -28.40 26.71
C ARG A 629 -0.74 -28.17 27.39
N ILE A 630 0.31 -27.88 26.62
CA ILE A 630 1.66 -27.54 27.14
C ILE A 630 1.68 -26.12 27.75
N PRO A 631 2.67 -25.77 28.59
CA PRO A 631 2.78 -24.43 29.18
C PRO A 631 2.78 -23.28 28.17
N LEU A 632 2.18 -22.15 28.54
CA LEU A 632 2.18 -20.93 27.71
C LEU A 632 3.56 -20.27 27.54
N PRO A 633 4.34 -19.97 28.61
CA PRO A 633 5.67 -19.41 28.43
C PRO A 633 6.54 -20.36 27.61
N ILE A 634 7.47 -19.79 26.83
CA ILE A 634 8.31 -20.47 25.84
C ILE A 634 7.53 -20.99 24.63
N ASN A 635 6.50 -21.83 24.83
CA ASN A 635 5.87 -22.59 23.74
C ASN A 635 4.76 -21.86 22.98
N SER A 636 4.09 -20.88 23.61
CA SER A 636 2.95 -20.16 23.02
C SER A 636 3.06 -18.64 23.14
N ASN A 637 3.65 -18.12 24.21
CA ASN A 637 3.74 -16.69 24.47
C ASN A 637 5.07 -16.12 23.96
N PRO A 638 5.08 -15.24 22.93
CA PRO A 638 6.29 -14.55 22.51
C PRO A 638 6.73 -13.53 23.56
N GLY A 639 8.05 -13.36 23.69
CA GLY A 639 8.67 -12.25 24.42
C GLY A 639 9.22 -11.22 23.45
N MET A 640 8.94 -9.93 23.70
CA MET A 640 9.46 -8.80 22.91
C MET A 640 10.34 -7.92 23.79
N VAL A 641 11.53 -7.57 23.30
CA VAL A 641 12.45 -6.61 23.89
C VAL A 641 12.36 -5.31 23.10
N LEU A 642 12.19 -4.19 23.80
CA LEU A 642 12.18 -2.84 23.22
C LEU A 642 13.45 -2.06 23.62
N PRO A 643 13.79 -0.95 22.91
CA PRO A 643 15.02 -0.20 23.15
C PRO A 643 15.21 0.19 24.64
N PRO A 644 16.30 -0.23 25.30
CA PRO A 644 16.49 0.01 26.73
C PRO A 644 16.50 1.50 27.10
N GLN A 645 15.88 1.81 28.22
CA GLN A 645 15.80 3.15 28.79
C GLN A 645 16.94 3.42 29.78
N ARG A 646 17.15 4.69 30.15
CA ARG A 646 18.19 5.08 31.12
C ARG A 646 17.55 5.55 32.43
N PHE A 647 17.20 4.62 33.29
CA PHE A 647 16.73 4.93 34.64
C PHE A 647 17.93 5.20 35.57
N ARG A 648 17.84 6.25 36.38
CA ARG A 648 18.81 6.60 37.43
C ARG A 648 18.22 6.42 38.84
N THR A 649 16.89 6.47 38.94
CA THR A 649 16.11 6.44 40.17
C THR A 649 14.84 5.62 39.98
N VAL A 650 14.23 5.19 41.09
CA VAL A 650 12.90 4.56 41.08
C VAL A 650 11.78 5.50 40.59
N HIS A 651 12.00 6.82 40.63
CA HIS A 651 11.07 7.79 40.06
C HIS A 651 11.05 7.69 38.54
N ASP A 652 12.20 7.50 37.87
CA ASP A 652 12.27 7.36 36.42
C ASP A 652 11.48 6.13 35.94
N VAL A 653 11.58 5.02 36.67
CA VAL A 653 10.80 3.79 36.44
C VAL A 653 9.30 4.08 36.59
N ALA A 654 8.89 4.75 37.68
CA ALA A 654 7.49 5.07 37.94
C ALA A 654 6.89 6.03 36.91
N HIS A 655 7.64 7.05 36.48
CA HIS A 655 7.22 7.97 35.42
C HIS A 655 7.12 7.27 34.06
N PHE A 656 8.11 6.44 33.68
CA PHE A 656 8.06 5.70 32.42
C PHE A 656 6.87 4.72 32.39
N ALA A 657 6.65 3.98 33.48
CA ALA A 657 5.48 3.13 33.65
C ALA A 657 4.16 3.91 33.52
N ALA A 658 4.05 5.06 34.19
CA ALA A 658 2.84 5.88 34.15
C ALA A 658 2.50 6.38 32.73
N ARG A 659 3.50 6.80 31.96
CA ARG A 659 3.29 7.26 30.58
C ARG A 659 2.92 6.13 29.62
N LEU A 660 3.48 4.92 29.81
CA LEU A 660 3.04 3.72 29.09
C LEU A 660 1.56 3.39 29.40
N LEU A 661 1.16 3.46 30.67
CA LEU A 661 -0.21 3.19 31.09
C LEU A 661 -1.20 4.26 30.61
N ASP A 662 -0.82 5.54 30.62
CA ASP A 662 -1.65 6.63 30.07
C ASP A 662 -1.85 6.47 28.55
N GLY A 663 -0.78 6.15 27.82
CA GLY A 663 -0.85 5.86 26.38
C GLY A 663 -1.72 4.65 26.04
N ILE A 664 -1.69 3.59 26.87
CA ILE A 664 -2.60 2.44 26.74
C ILE A 664 -4.05 2.84 27.00
N LEU A 665 -4.31 3.66 28.03
CA LEU A 665 -5.67 4.13 28.33
C LEU A 665 -6.20 5.03 27.21
N ALA A 666 -5.38 5.93 26.67
CA ALA A 666 -5.72 6.75 25.51
C ALA A 666 -5.97 5.91 24.25
N HIS A 667 -5.26 4.80 24.06
CA HIS A 667 -5.57 3.85 22.99
C HIS A 667 -6.88 3.09 23.23
N LYS A 668 -7.18 2.70 24.47
CA LYS A 668 -8.47 2.08 24.82
C LYS A 668 -9.63 3.04 24.59
N GLU A 669 -9.48 4.32 24.94
CA GLU A 669 -10.46 5.38 24.64
C GLU A 669 -10.71 5.50 23.12
N MET A 670 -9.67 5.45 22.29
CA MET A 670 -9.76 5.46 20.81
C MET A 670 -10.43 4.19 20.22
N LEU A 671 -10.25 3.03 20.85
CA LEU A 671 -10.96 1.81 20.46
C LEU A 671 -12.45 1.95 20.81
N ASP A 672 -12.76 2.43 22.01
CA ASP A 672 -14.13 2.57 22.51
C ASP A 672 -14.94 3.64 21.78
N SER A 673 -14.29 4.71 21.30
CA SER A 673 -14.92 5.73 20.45
C SER A 673 -15.11 5.28 18.99
N GLY A 674 -14.50 4.17 18.58
CA GLY A 674 -14.50 3.71 17.18
C GLY A 674 -13.59 4.54 16.26
N GLU A 675 -12.70 5.37 16.81
CA GLU A 675 -11.83 6.29 16.04
C GLU A 675 -10.51 5.65 15.58
N LEU A 676 -10.33 4.33 15.77
CA LEU A 676 -9.15 3.61 15.31
C LEU A 676 -9.02 3.73 13.77
N PRO A 677 -7.91 4.28 13.25
CA PRO A 677 -7.71 4.41 11.81
C PRO A 677 -7.76 3.04 11.10
N LEU A 678 -8.63 2.93 10.09
CA LEU A 678 -8.76 1.70 9.31
C LEU A 678 -7.49 1.42 8.50
N GLU A 679 -6.78 0.37 8.87
CA GLU A 679 -5.63 -0.14 8.14
C GLU A 679 -6.04 -0.65 6.76
N ARG A 680 -5.15 -0.44 5.79
CA ARG A 680 -5.38 -0.86 4.41
C ARG A 680 -4.17 -1.55 3.80
N ALA A 681 -4.38 -2.67 3.12
CA ALA A 681 -3.33 -3.47 2.51
C ALA A 681 -2.44 -2.61 1.60
N ALA A 682 -1.14 -2.55 1.90
CA ALA A 682 -0.20 -1.71 1.14
C ALA A 682 0.48 -2.43 -0.04
N SER A 683 0.25 -3.75 -0.19
CA SER A 683 0.89 -4.65 -1.16
C SER A 683 -0.05 -5.05 -2.33
N ARG A 684 -0.17 -6.35 -2.66
CA ARG A 684 -1.14 -6.84 -3.67
C ARG A 684 -2.54 -6.32 -3.32
N GLU A 685 -3.34 -5.93 -4.30
CA GLU A 685 -4.61 -5.23 -4.05
C GLU A 685 -4.42 -4.04 -3.07
N LYS A 686 -3.75 -2.98 -3.54
CA LYS A 686 -3.40 -1.79 -2.74
C LYS A 686 -4.63 -1.03 -2.28
N HIS A 687 -4.74 -0.75 -0.99
CA HIS A 687 -5.82 -0.04 -0.29
C HIS A 687 -7.01 -0.90 0.17
N GLN A 688 -6.96 -2.24 0.09
CA GLN A 688 -8.01 -3.12 0.64
C GLN A 688 -8.16 -2.84 2.14
N PRO A 689 -9.36 -2.65 2.72
CA PRO A 689 -9.49 -2.63 4.18
C PRO A 689 -8.92 -3.92 4.78
N LEU A 690 -8.26 -3.81 5.93
CA LEU A 690 -7.88 -4.98 6.74
C LEU A 690 -8.83 -5.09 7.95
N CYS A 691 -9.06 -6.32 8.40
CA CYS A 691 -9.81 -6.60 9.60
C CYS A 691 -9.09 -6.03 10.84
N MET A 692 -9.79 -5.18 11.58
CA MET A 692 -9.30 -4.52 12.79
C MET A 692 -9.61 -5.29 14.08
N ALA A 693 -10.42 -6.35 14.01
CA ALA A 693 -10.93 -7.09 15.18
C ALA A 693 -9.84 -7.60 16.14
N GLN A 694 -8.60 -7.76 15.68
CA GLN A 694 -7.45 -8.14 16.53
C GLN A 694 -7.11 -7.04 17.56
N TYR A 695 -7.15 -5.75 17.18
CA TYR A 695 -6.87 -4.62 18.09
C TYR A 695 -7.86 -4.55 19.26
N TYR A 696 -9.15 -4.74 18.97
CA TYR A 696 -10.24 -4.79 19.95
C TYR A 696 -10.13 -5.96 20.93
N ARG A 697 -9.25 -6.94 20.67
CA ARG A 697 -9.01 -8.12 21.52
C ARG A 697 -7.71 -8.03 22.33
N LEU A 698 -6.92 -6.95 22.22
CA LEU A 698 -5.64 -6.81 22.92
C LEU A 698 -5.79 -6.41 24.40
N LEU A 699 -6.62 -5.40 24.67
CA LEU A 699 -6.77 -4.79 26.00
C LEU A 699 -7.98 -5.39 26.73
N GLY A 700 -7.83 -5.69 28.03
CA GLY A 700 -8.90 -6.25 28.85
C GLY A 700 -9.18 -7.74 28.64
N SER A 701 -8.53 -8.40 27.70
CA SER A 701 -8.70 -9.85 27.43
C SER A 701 -7.79 -10.73 28.30
N CYS A 702 -8.13 -12.01 28.41
CA CYS A 702 -7.36 -13.01 29.15
C CYS A 702 -7.71 -14.43 28.67
N ARG A 703 -6.73 -15.35 28.67
CA ARG A 703 -6.95 -16.76 28.35
C ARG A 703 -7.30 -17.54 29.62
N ARG A 704 -8.52 -18.07 29.69
CA ARG A 704 -8.98 -18.90 30.81
C ARG A 704 -8.56 -20.36 30.61
N PRO A 705 -7.86 -20.99 31.57
CA PRO A 705 -7.51 -22.40 31.48
C PRO A 705 -8.75 -23.27 31.74
N GLY A 706 -8.99 -24.26 30.89
CA GLY A 706 -9.98 -25.32 31.13
C GLY A 706 -9.30 -26.66 31.32
N ILE A 707 -10.00 -27.70 31.79
CA ILE A 707 -9.38 -29.02 32.03
C ILE A 707 -9.02 -29.69 30.69
N GLU A 708 -9.98 -29.76 29.76
CA GLU A 708 -9.82 -30.39 28.45
C GLU A 708 -9.37 -29.38 27.38
N ARG A 709 -10.00 -28.19 27.35
CA ARG A 709 -9.76 -27.12 26.39
C ARG A 709 -9.83 -25.76 27.09
N ASP A 710 -8.96 -24.83 26.70
CA ASP A 710 -8.98 -23.45 27.21
C ASP A 710 -10.09 -22.62 26.55
N SER A 711 -10.29 -21.39 27.02
CA SER A 711 -11.23 -20.44 26.42
C SER A 711 -10.71 -19.00 26.51
N GLN A 712 -11.23 -18.10 25.68
CA GLN A 712 -10.91 -16.68 25.74
C GLN A 712 -11.95 -15.93 26.58
N TYR A 713 -11.48 -15.10 27.49
CA TYR A 713 -12.23 -13.98 28.02
C TYR A 713 -11.92 -12.75 27.17
N LEU A 714 -12.96 -12.18 26.57
CA LEU A 714 -12.92 -10.91 25.85
C LEU A 714 -13.82 -9.92 26.63
N PRO A 715 -13.41 -8.66 26.79
CA PRO A 715 -14.23 -7.67 27.50
C PRO A 715 -15.55 -7.44 26.74
N PRO A 716 -16.67 -7.21 27.45
CA PRO A 716 -17.91 -6.76 26.83
C PRO A 716 -17.68 -5.40 26.15
N ARG A 717 -18.45 -5.16 25.09
CA ARG A 717 -18.22 -4.01 24.21
C ARG A 717 -19.12 -2.82 24.46
N GLU A 718 -20.32 -3.05 25.00
CA GLU A 718 -21.16 -1.94 25.43
C GLU A 718 -20.41 -1.14 26.48
N LEU A 719 -20.31 0.17 26.26
CA LEU A 719 -19.69 1.11 27.19
C LEU A 719 -20.52 1.16 28.48
N ASP A 720 -20.23 0.28 29.44
CA ASP A 720 -20.70 0.51 30.80
C ASP A 720 -19.89 1.68 31.38
N LEU A 721 -20.50 2.86 31.30
CA LEU A 721 -19.99 4.12 31.83
C LEU A 721 -19.88 4.11 33.37
N ASN A 722 -20.17 2.98 34.02
CA ASN A 722 -20.11 2.75 35.46
C ASN A 722 -19.08 1.69 35.88
N GLU A 723 -18.14 1.27 35.02
CA GLU A 723 -17.02 0.39 35.40
C GLU A 723 -15.67 1.13 35.51
N ASP A 724 -14.99 0.94 36.64
CA ASP A 724 -13.65 1.48 36.88
C ASP A 724 -12.63 0.76 35.96
N ARG A 725 -11.72 1.51 35.33
CA ARG A 725 -10.65 0.94 34.51
C ARG A 725 -9.38 0.82 35.31
N HIS A 726 -8.95 -0.41 35.58
CA HIS A 726 -7.74 -0.71 36.35
C HIS A 726 -6.70 -1.52 35.55
N VAL A 727 -5.50 -1.57 36.11
CA VAL A 727 -4.43 -2.50 35.74
C VAL A 727 -3.96 -3.25 36.98
N VAL A 728 -3.38 -4.43 36.78
CA VAL A 728 -2.72 -5.16 37.86
C VAL A 728 -1.21 -4.96 37.75
N VAL A 729 -0.61 -4.40 38.79
CA VAL A 729 0.84 -4.21 38.91
C VAL A 729 1.41 -5.35 39.76
N ILE A 730 2.40 -6.07 39.24
CA ILE A 730 3.08 -7.15 39.95
C ILE A 730 4.52 -6.72 40.25
N CYS A 731 4.91 -6.73 41.52
CA CYS A 731 6.27 -6.42 41.95
C CYS A 731 6.68 -7.40 43.06
N ARG A 732 7.83 -8.07 42.89
CA ARG A 732 8.32 -9.11 43.83
C ARG A 732 7.25 -10.16 44.17
N ASN A 733 6.48 -10.59 43.16
CA ASN A 733 5.36 -11.54 43.23
C ASN A 733 4.14 -11.05 44.04
N GLN A 734 4.12 -9.80 44.48
CA GLN A 734 2.96 -9.13 45.09
C GLN A 734 2.13 -8.47 44.00
N MET A 735 0.81 -8.60 44.05
CA MET A 735 -0.12 -8.05 43.06
C MET A 735 -0.92 -6.89 43.64
N TYR A 736 -1.06 -5.80 42.88
CA TYR A 736 -1.77 -4.58 43.29
C TYR A 736 -2.75 -4.16 42.20
N CYS A 737 -3.99 -3.86 42.56
CA CYS A 737 -4.96 -3.21 41.68
C CYS A 737 -4.72 -1.69 41.69
N VAL A 738 -4.40 -1.14 40.52
CA VAL A 738 -4.22 0.30 40.29
C VAL A 738 -5.31 0.78 39.34
N VAL A 739 -6.27 1.54 39.88
CA VAL A 739 -7.32 2.18 39.08
C VAL A 739 -6.73 3.37 38.32
N LEU A 740 -6.88 3.39 37.00
CA LEU A 740 -6.43 4.48 36.11
C LEU A 740 -7.56 5.46 35.79
N GLN A 741 -8.80 4.99 35.77
CA GLN A 741 -10.01 5.81 35.62
C GLN A 741 -11.09 5.27 36.55
N ALA A 742 -11.57 6.12 37.45
CA ALA A 742 -12.66 5.79 38.38
C ALA A 742 -13.95 6.50 37.96
N ASN A 743 -15.10 5.88 38.22
CA ASN A 743 -16.40 6.43 37.84
C ASN A 743 -16.75 7.76 38.55
N ASP A 744 -16.29 7.93 39.79
CA ASP A 744 -16.58 9.10 40.63
C ASP A 744 -15.65 10.30 40.36
N ARG A 745 -14.46 10.05 39.82
CA ARG A 745 -13.36 11.03 39.68
C ARG A 745 -12.90 11.24 38.24
N GLY A 746 -13.18 10.30 37.33
CA GLY A 746 -12.64 10.28 35.98
C GLY A 746 -11.21 9.71 35.91
N LYS A 747 -10.51 10.05 34.82
CA LYS A 747 -9.16 9.59 34.51
C LYS A 747 -8.10 10.27 35.41
N LEU A 748 -7.17 9.48 35.95
CA LEU A 748 -6.00 9.98 36.68
C LEU A 748 -4.97 10.60 35.72
N SER A 749 -4.26 11.64 36.18
CA SER A 749 -3.12 12.21 35.45
C SER A 749 -1.89 11.30 35.48
N GLU A 750 -0.96 11.47 34.53
CA GLU A 750 0.34 10.76 34.51
C GLU A 750 1.06 10.84 35.86
N SER A 751 1.01 12.00 36.54
CA SER A 751 1.66 12.21 37.84
C SER A 751 1.00 11.47 39.00
N GLU A 752 -0.33 11.30 38.95
CA GLU A 752 -1.10 10.51 39.90
C GLU A 752 -0.83 9.02 39.70
N ILE A 753 -0.79 8.55 38.45
CA ILE A 753 -0.41 7.18 38.11
C ILE A 753 1.03 6.90 38.56
N ALA A 754 1.98 7.81 38.29
CA ALA A 754 3.37 7.66 38.73
C ALA A 754 3.48 7.57 40.27
N SER A 755 2.64 8.30 41.00
CA SER A 755 2.57 8.23 42.46
C SER A 755 2.05 6.87 42.96
N GLN A 756 1.09 6.27 42.26
CA GLN A 756 0.60 4.90 42.54
C GLN A 756 1.68 3.84 42.28
N ILE A 757 2.39 3.92 41.15
CA ILE A 757 3.49 3.00 40.83
C ILE A 757 4.65 3.15 41.83
N LEU A 758 4.98 4.38 42.23
CA LEU A 758 5.99 4.64 43.26
C LEU A 758 5.60 4.07 44.62
N TYR A 759 4.31 4.12 44.98
CA TYR A 759 3.81 3.45 46.19
C TYR A 759 4.09 1.93 46.12
N VAL A 760 3.75 1.26 45.02
CA VAL A 760 4.00 -0.18 44.83
C VAL A 760 5.49 -0.51 44.96
N LEU A 761 6.36 0.27 44.32
CA LEU A 761 7.82 0.13 44.42
C LEU A 761 8.36 0.36 45.84
N SER A 762 7.64 1.10 46.69
CA SER A 762 8.02 1.34 48.10
C SER A 762 7.44 0.31 49.08
N ASP A 763 6.23 -0.20 48.83
CA ASP A 763 5.53 -1.16 49.69
C ASP A 763 6.08 -2.59 49.51
N ALA A 764 6.19 -3.08 48.27
CA ALA A 764 6.59 -4.46 47.99
C ALA A 764 7.94 -4.87 48.64
N PRO A 765 8.97 -4.00 48.73
CA PRO A 765 10.19 -4.30 49.48
C PRO A 765 10.04 -4.44 51.00
N CYS A 766 8.99 -3.88 51.59
CA CYS A 766 8.70 -3.93 53.03
C CYS A 766 7.94 -5.21 53.44
N LEU A 767 7.44 -5.98 52.47
CA LEU A 767 6.63 -7.19 52.69
C LEU A 767 7.51 -8.44 52.90
N PRO A 768 6.92 -9.60 53.31
CA PRO A 768 7.69 -10.81 53.58
C PRO A 768 8.53 -11.25 52.38
N LYS A 769 9.81 -11.60 52.61
CA LYS A 769 10.82 -11.90 51.57
C LYS A 769 10.46 -13.04 50.59
N LYS A 770 9.44 -13.85 50.90
CA LYS A 770 8.93 -14.93 50.05
C LYS A 770 7.40 -15.00 50.18
N PRO A 771 6.64 -14.17 49.45
CA PRO A 771 5.19 -14.32 49.37
C PRO A 771 4.81 -15.57 48.56
N PRO A 772 3.56 -16.03 48.63
CA PRO A 772 3.08 -17.13 47.79
C PRO A 772 3.23 -16.79 46.29
N PRO A 773 3.95 -17.60 45.49
CA PRO A 773 4.21 -17.30 44.08
C PRO A 773 3.01 -17.71 43.20
N ILE A 774 1.85 -17.06 43.38
CA ILE A 774 0.60 -17.43 42.70
C ILE A 774 0.76 -17.39 41.17
N GLY A 775 1.42 -16.34 40.65
CA GLY A 775 1.68 -16.17 39.21
C GLY A 775 2.42 -17.34 38.55
N LEU A 776 3.27 -18.05 39.32
CA LEU A 776 4.04 -19.20 38.84
C LEU A 776 3.13 -20.38 38.41
N LEU A 777 1.93 -20.48 38.99
CA LEU A 777 0.97 -21.53 38.62
C LEU A 777 0.45 -21.35 37.17
N THR A 778 0.42 -20.13 36.64
CA THR A 778 0.02 -19.85 35.25
C THR A 778 1.03 -20.38 34.21
N ALA A 779 2.24 -20.73 34.65
CA ALA A 779 3.31 -21.31 33.84
C ALA A 779 3.33 -22.86 33.84
N GLU A 780 2.40 -23.52 34.54
CA GLU A 780 2.23 -24.98 34.49
C GLU A 780 1.52 -25.43 33.19
N PRO A 781 1.54 -26.74 32.84
CA PRO A 781 0.71 -27.30 31.78
C PRO A 781 -0.77 -26.98 31.99
N ARG A 782 -1.50 -26.68 30.91
CA ARG A 782 -2.81 -26.01 30.97
C ARG A 782 -3.87 -26.74 31.80
N ALA A 783 -3.92 -28.07 31.71
CA ALA A 783 -4.85 -28.89 32.49
C ALA A 783 -4.51 -28.90 33.99
N VAL A 784 -3.23 -28.80 34.34
CA VAL A 784 -2.74 -28.74 35.72
C VAL A 784 -3.05 -27.37 36.31
N TRP A 785 -2.77 -26.29 35.56
CA TRP A 785 -3.14 -24.93 35.95
C TRP A 785 -4.65 -24.77 36.09
N ALA A 786 -5.46 -25.30 35.17
CA ALA A 786 -6.92 -25.30 35.31
C ALA A 786 -7.39 -25.92 36.63
N GLN A 787 -6.79 -27.05 37.03
CA GLN A 787 -7.13 -27.70 38.31
C GLN A 787 -6.68 -26.87 39.53
N ASP A 788 -5.51 -26.24 39.47
CA ASP A 788 -5.03 -25.35 40.55
C ASP A 788 -5.86 -24.06 40.64
N ARG A 789 -6.27 -23.48 39.51
CA ARG A 789 -7.18 -22.32 39.45
C ARG A 789 -8.55 -22.65 40.05
N LEU A 790 -9.10 -23.84 39.77
CA LEU A 790 -10.34 -24.33 40.41
C LEU A 790 -10.19 -24.52 41.93
N ASN A 791 -8.99 -24.84 42.43
CA ASN A 791 -8.73 -24.89 43.87
C ASN A 791 -8.67 -23.49 44.49
N LEU A 792 -8.01 -22.53 43.81
CA LEU A 792 -7.96 -21.13 44.25
C LEU A 792 -9.36 -20.50 44.33
N GLN A 793 -10.23 -20.76 43.34
CA GLN A 793 -11.61 -20.24 43.29
C GLN A 793 -12.54 -20.73 44.41
N GLN A 794 -12.13 -21.69 45.26
CA GLN A 794 -12.95 -22.12 46.40
C GLN A 794 -13.01 -21.07 47.51
N ASP A 795 -12.08 -20.12 47.52
CA ASP A 795 -12.09 -18.95 48.40
C ASP A 795 -12.62 -17.71 47.64
N ALA A 796 -13.58 -17.00 48.24
CA ALA A 796 -14.26 -15.88 47.61
C ALA A 796 -13.34 -14.66 47.38
N ASN A 797 -12.30 -14.47 48.20
CA ASN A 797 -11.35 -13.38 48.03
C ASN A 797 -10.36 -13.69 46.89
N ASN A 798 -9.87 -14.94 46.82
CA ASN A 798 -9.11 -15.42 45.66
C ASN A 798 -9.93 -15.33 44.36
N GLN A 799 -11.22 -15.67 44.39
CA GLN A 799 -12.09 -15.52 43.22
C GLN A 799 -12.15 -14.07 42.74
N ARG A 800 -12.39 -13.10 43.65
CA ARG A 800 -12.36 -11.66 43.34
C ARG A 800 -11.02 -11.22 42.76
N ASN A 801 -9.89 -11.70 43.30
CA ASN A 801 -8.57 -11.39 42.77
C ASN A 801 -8.37 -11.91 41.33
N LEU A 802 -8.84 -13.14 41.04
CA LEU A 802 -8.80 -13.72 39.70
C LEU A 802 -9.65 -12.89 38.71
N GLU A 803 -10.86 -12.48 39.13
CA GLU A 803 -11.74 -11.63 38.33
C GLU A 803 -11.11 -10.26 38.04
N LEU A 804 -10.45 -9.63 39.02
CA LEU A 804 -9.69 -8.37 38.84
C LEU A 804 -8.52 -8.52 37.85
N ILE A 805 -7.80 -9.64 37.85
CA ILE A 805 -6.71 -9.88 36.90
C ILE A 805 -7.25 -10.15 35.49
N GLU A 806 -8.35 -10.90 35.37
CA GLU A 806 -9.00 -11.18 34.09
C GLU A 806 -9.55 -9.91 33.43
N THR A 807 -10.16 -8.99 34.19
CA THR A 807 -10.75 -7.74 33.68
C THR A 807 -9.77 -6.57 33.49
N ALA A 808 -8.61 -6.57 34.17
CA ALA A 808 -7.61 -5.50 34.06
C ALA A 808 -7.23 -5.20 32.60
N LEU A 809 -6.99 -3.93 32.25
CA LEU A 809 -6.63 -3.56 30.86
C LEU A 809 -5.35 -4.28 30.40
N VAL A 810 -4.31 -4.22 31.23
CA VAL A 810 -3.03 -4.93 31.08
C VAL A 810 -2.48 -5.34 32.45
N VAL A 811 -1.49 -6.22 32.45
CA VAL A 811 -0.63 -6.47 33.62
C VAL A 811 0.68 -5.72 33.43
N LEU A 812 1.19 -5.09 34.49
CA LEU A 812 2.50 -4.42 34.53
C LEU A 812 3.41 -5.13 35.52
N CYS A 813 4.53 -5.67 35.06
CA CYS A 813 5.52 -6.38 35.87
C CYS A 813 6.72 -5.45 36.13
N LEU A 814 7.01 -5.20 37.40
CA LEU A 814 8.16 -4.41 37.84
C LEU A 814 9.24 -5.37 38.36
N ASP A 815 10.30 -5.51 37.57
CA ASP A 815 11.26 -6.62 37.62
C ASP A 815 12.64 -6.19 38.17
N GLU A 816 13.35 -7.15 38.76
CA GLU A 816 14.77 -7.04 39.10
C GLU A 816 15.61 -7.79 38.05
N PRO A 817 16.76 -7.24 37.62
CA PRO A 817 17.50 -7.75 36.47
C PRO A 817 18.01 -9.17 36.69
N LEU A 818 17.84 -10.03 35.68
CA LEU A 818 18.48 -11.35 35.67
C LEU A 818 20.01 -11.21 35.77
N GLY A 819 20.65 -12.17 36.46
CA GLY A 819 22.10 -12.20 36.60
C GLY A 819 22.80 -12.26 35.23
N MET A 820 23.90 -11.52 35.08
CA MET A 820 24.62 -11.40 33.79
C MET A 820 25.12 -12.74 33.22
N ASN A 821 25.26 -13.76 34.06
CA ASN A 821 25.71 -15.11 33.69
C ASN A 821 24.55 -16.11 33.54
N PHE A 822 23.28 -15.67 33.56
CA PHE A 822 22.11 -16.56 33.51
C PHE A 822 22.12 -17.49 32.28
N ASN A 823 22.31 -16.90 31.10
CA ASN A 823 22.43 -17.58 29.81
C ASN A 823 23.87 -18.03 29.45
N ALA A 824 24.79 -18.07 30.42
CA ALA A 824 26.19 -18.47 30.20
C ALA A 824 26.40 -19.94 29.80
N ARG A 825 25.34 -20.75 29.79
CA ARG A 825 25.40 -22.20 29.55
C ARG A 825 25.47 -22.59 28.06
N GLY A 826 25.07 -21.71 27.14
CA GLY A 826 24.91 -22.02 25.70
C GLY A 826 26.20 -22.09 24.87
N PHE A 827 27.37 -22.14 25.50
CA PHE A 827 28.68 -22.09 24.83
C PHE A 827 29.69 -23.03 25.49
N SER A 828 30.84 -23.22 24.85
CA SER A 828 32.01 -24.00 25.30
C SER A 828 32.76 -23.40 26.52
N GLY A 829 32.03 -22.94 27.53
CA GLY A 829 32.57 -22.34 28.75
C GLY A 829 32.76 -20.81 28.72
N MET A 830 32.29 -20.12 27.68
CA MET A 830 32.36 -18.65 27.57
C MET A 830 31.03 -18.06 27.09
N THR A 831 30.40 -17.17 27.86
CA THR A 831 29.26 -16.36 27.39
C THR A 831 29.57 -15.73 26.03
N PRO A 832 28.70 -15.87 25.01
CA PRO A 832 28.84 -15.16 23.74
C PRO A 832 28.53 -13.67 23.94
N THR A 833 29.51 -12.91 24.40
CA THR A 833 29.42 -11.45 24.60
C THR A 833 29.50 -10.70 23.26
N VAL A 834 28.61 -11.03 22.31
CA VAL A 834 28.68 -10.50 20.94
C VAL A 834 27.86 -9.22 20.79
N HIS A 835 26.65 -9.15 21.36
CA HIS A 835 25.78 -7.98 21.29
C HIS A 835 25.18 -7.62 22.65
N LYS A 836 25.41 -6.35 23.05
CA LYS A 836 24.86 -5.76 24.27
C LYS A 836 24.03 -4.53 23.92
N ALA A 837 22.87 -4.40 24.56
CA ALA A 837 22.07 -3.19 24.53
C ALA A 837 22.17 -2.54 25.92
N GLY A 838 22.86 -1.39 26.02
CA GLY A 838 23.32 -0.89 27.31
C GLY A 838 24.36 -1.84 27.93
N ASP A 839 24.20 -2.19 29.21
CA ASP A 839 25.14 -3.04 29.94
C ASP A 839 24.79 -4.55 29.91
N ARG A 840 23.54 -4.90 29.55
CA ARG A 840 23.02 -6.29 29.47
C ARG A 840 23.19 -6.89 28.07
N ASP A 841 23.27 -8.21 28.04
CA ASP A 841 23.29 -9.03 26.82
C ASP A 841 21.86 -9.20 26.26
N GLU A 842 21.68 -9.15 24.94
CA GLU A 842 20.34 -9.18 24.31
C GLU A 842 19.62 -10.52 24.48
N THR A 843 20.35 -11.63 24.50
CA THR A 843 19.79 -12.96 24.78
C THR A 843 19.30 -13.05 26.23
N ASN A 844 20.06 -12.48 27.17
CA ASN A 844 19.70 -12.35 28.58
C ASN A 844 18.40 -11.54 28.79
N MET A 845 18.21 -10.46 28.03
CA MET A 845 16.95 -9.69 28.02
C MET A 845 15.77 -10.52 27.48
N ALA A 846 15.98 -11.29 26.41
CA ALA A 846 14.93 -12.09 25.80
C ALA A 846 14.37 -13.17 26.77
N HIS A 847 15.24 -13.85 27.53
CA HIS A 847 14.82 -14.79 28.58
C HIS A 847 13.92 -14.13 29.65
N GLU A 848 14.22 -12.88 30.01
CA GLU A 848 13.43 -12.10 30.98
C GLU A 848 12.02 -11.78 30.44
N MET A 849 11.90 -11.46 29.15
CA MET A 849 10.62 -11.16 28.50
C MET A 849 9.79 -12.41 28.17
N ILE A 850 10.42 -13.53 27.79
CA ILE A 850 9.70 -14.78 27.44
C ILE A 850 9.16 -15.48 28.68
N HIS A 851 9.96 -15.58 29.76
CA HIS A 851 9.62 -16.42 30.90
C HIS A 851 10.06 -15.89 32.28
N GLY A 852 10.83 -14.80 32.38
CA GLY A 852 11.22 -14.19 33.66
C GLY A 852 12.34 -14.93 34.43
N GLY A 853 13.10 -15.80 33.77
CA GLY A 853 14.33 -16.40 34.33
C GLY A 853 14.20 -17.54 35.36
N GLY A 854 13.03 -17.81 35.95
CA GLY A 854 12.80 -18.96 36.83
C GLY A 854 12.09 -18.63 38.14
N SER A 855 11.83 -19.66 38.93
CA SER A 855 11.08 -19.59 40.20
C SER A 855 11.79 -18.80 41.31
N GLU A 856 13.11 -18.67 41.23
CA GLU A 856 13.93 -17.82 42.11
C GLU A 856 14.10 -16.38 41.60
N TYR A 857 13.63 -16.08 40.38
CA TYR A 857 13.70 -14.78 39.72
C TYR A 857 12.28 -14.21 39.49
N ASN A 858 11.95 -13.78 38.27
CA ASN A 858 10.73 -13.04 37.94
C ASN A 858 9.62 -13.92 37.33
N SER A 859 9.77 -15.25 37.19
CA SER A 859 8.70 -16.09 36.60
C SER A 859 7.42 -16.12 37.43
N ALA A 860 7.51 -15.86 38.73
CA ALA A 860 6.35 -15.70 39.62
C ALA A 860 5.80 -14.25 39.60
N ASN A 861 6.54 -13.29 39.02
CA ASN A 861 6.19 -11.88 38.87
C ASN A 861 5.45 -11.65 37.54
N ARG A 862 4.53 -12.56 37.19
CA ARG A 862 3.86 -12.69 35.90
C ARG A 862 2.43 -13.23 36.07
N TRP A 863 1.63 -13.10 35.02
CA TRP A 863 0.36 -13.79 34.83
C TRP A 863 0.23 -14.22 33.37
N PHE A 864 0.76 -15.40 33.01
CA PHE A 864 0.94 -15.81 31.61
C PHE A 864 -0.35 -15.98 30.80
N ASP A 865 -1.49 -16.09 31.48
CA ASP A 865 -2.83 -16.05 30.88
C ASP A 865 -3.24 -14.65 30.38
N LYS A 866 -2.58 -13.58 30.82
CA LYS A 866 -2.95 -12.21 30.43
C LYS A 866 -2.37 -11.88 29.05
N THR A 867 -3.23 -11.38 28.17
CA THR A 867 -2.89 -11.02 26.79
C THR A 867 -1.70 -10.08 26.68
N MET A 868 -1.70 -8.99 27.45
CA MET A 868 -0.59 -8.04 27.49
C MET A 868 -0.02 -7.94 28.90
N GLN A 869 1.23 -8.37 29.05
CA GLN A 869 2.04 -8.17 30.24
C GLN A 869 3.23 -7.26 29.88
N LEU A 870 3.12 -5.96 30.20
CA LEU A 870 4.26 -5.06 30.13
C LEU A 870 5.28 -5.45 31.19
N ILE A 871 6.56 -5.41 30.86
CA ILE A 871 7.65 -5.73 31.79
C ILE A 871 8.63 -4.56 31.79
N ILE A 872 8.93 -4.01 32.96
CA ILE A 872 9.89 -2.93 33.16
C ILE A 872 10.87 -3.36 34.25
N CYS A 873 12.12 -3.59 33.86
CA CYS A 873 13.21 -3.89 34.78
C CYS A 873 13.81 -2.59 35.35
N THR A 874 14.21 -2.63 36.61
CA THR A 874 14.90 -1.51 37.28
C THR A 874 16.22 -1.06 36.62
N ASP A 875 16.82 -1.86 35.73
CA ASP A 875 18.08 -1.52 35.03
C ASP A 875 17.89 -0.77 33.69
N GLY A 876 16.65 -0.55 33.26
CA GLY A 876 16.33 0.09 31.97
C GLY A 876 15.85 -0.87 30.89
N THR A 877 16.03 -2.17 31.07
CA THR A 877 15.47 -3.19 30.17
C THR A 877 13.94 -3.19 30.27
N TRP A 878 13.22 -3.21 29.15
CA TRP A 878 11.77 -3.29 29.17
C TRP A 878 11.23 -3.97 27.92
N GLY A 879 9.98 -4.43 28.00
CA GLY A 879 9.39 -5.23 26.94
C GLY A 879 8.00 -5.73 27.26
N LEU A 880 7.64 -6.85 26.63
CA LEU A 880 6.32 -7.46 26.70
C LEU A 880 6.42 -8.99 26.71
N CYS A 881 5.60 -9.64 27.54
CA CYS A 881 5.18 -11.03 27.34
C CYS A 881 3.74 -11.04 26.82
N TYR A 882 3.49 -11.75 25.72
CA TYR A 882 2.24 -11.67 24.95
C TYR A 882 1.50 -13.02 24.89
N GLU A 883 0.21 -13.10 25.25
CA GLU A 883 -0.60 -14.33 25.03
C GLU A 883 -1.21 -14.32 23.62
N HIS A 884 -0.81 -15.31 22.83
CA HIS A 884 -0.90 -15.27 21.37
C HIS A 884 -2.29 -15.59 20.79
N SER A 885 -3.20 -16.15 21.58
CA SER A 885 -4.48 -16.63 21.06
C SER A 885 -5.40 -15.51 20.56
N THR A 886 -5.22 -14.27 21.03
CA THR A 886 -6.13 -13.14 20.77
C THR A 886 -5.83 -12.34 19.49
N SER A 887 -4.56 -12.25 19.08
CA SER A 887 -4.05 -11.39 17.99
C SER A 887 -2.74 -11.95 17.41
N GLU A 888 -2.32 -11.42 16.25
CA GLU A 888 -0.96 -11.56 15.75
C GLU A 888 -0.03 -10.48 16.32
N GLY A 889 1.29 -10.69 16.23
CA GLY A 889 2.29 -9.76 16.75
C GLY A 889 2.26 -8.36 16.12
N ILE A 890 1.76 -8.20 14.89
CA ILE A 890 1.75 -6.90 14.19
C ILE A 890 0.96 -5.82 14.94
N ALA A 891 -0.24 -6.16 15.45
CA ALA A 891 -1.09 -5.20 16.17
C ALA A 891 -0.48 -4.78 17.52
N VAL A 892 0.19 -5.74 18.17
CA VAL A 892 0.91 -5.55 19.44
C VAL A 892 2.12 -4.64 19.26
N VAL A 893 2.95 -4.90 18.24
CA VAL A 893 4.14 -4.10 17.91
C VAL A 893 3.74 -2.67 17.56
N GLN A 894 2.76 -2.48 16.68
CA GLN A 894 2.32 -1.13 16.28
C GLN A 894 1.79 -0.29 17.46
N LEU A 895 1.03 -0.91 18.37
CA LEU A 895 0.56 -0.24 19.59
C LEU A 895 1.72 0.24 20.46
N LEU A 896 2.66 -0.65 20.79
CA LEU A 896 3.78 -0.30 21.68
C LEU A 896 4.76 0.68 21.03
N GLU A 897 5.08 0.54 19.74
CA GLU A 897 5.95 1.48 19.04
C GLU A 897 5.31 2.88 18.93
N LYS A 898 4.00 2.98 18.73
CA LYS A 898 3.28 4.26 18.69
C LYS A 898 3.37 4.98 20.04
N ILE A 899 3.06 4.28 21.13
CA ILE A 899 3.15 4.84 22.49
C ILE A 899 4.60 5.22 22.81
N TYR A 900 5.57 4.35 22.49
CA TYR A 900 6.98 4.62 22.75
C TYR A 900 7.51 5.85 22.02
N LYS A 901 7.17 6.02 20.73
CA LYS A 901 7.55 7.23 19.96
C LYS A 901 7.00 8.51 20.60
N GLN A 902 5.72 8.51 21.00
CA GLN A 902 5.11 9.64 21.71
C GLN A 902 5.82 9.97 23.03
N ILE A 903 6.26 8.95 23.78
CA ILE A 903 7.02 9.12 25.02
C ILE A 903 8.40 9.78 24.76
N VAL A 904 9.07 9.39 23.68
CA VAL A 904 10.40 9.89 23.29
C VAL A 904 10.35 11.30 22.66
N GLU A 905 9.36 11.58 21.82
CA GLU A 905 9.17 12.86 21.13
C GLU A 905 8.71 13.99 22.07
N HIS A 906 8.02 13.63 23.16
CA HIS A 906 7.59 14.54 24.21
C HIS A 906 8.25 14.18 25.55
N PRO A 907 9.54 14.52 25.76
CA PRO A 907 10.16 14.39 27.08
C PRO A 907 9.47 15.32 28.10
N LEU A 908 9.47 14.93 29.37
CA LEU A 908 8.79 15.66 30.44
C LEU A 908 9.43 17.03 30.70
N ASP A 909 8.60 18.08 30.79
CA ASP A 909 8.94 19.29 31.55
C ASP A 909 8.87 18.96 33.05
N ASP A 910 10.00 19.10 33.75
CA ASP A 910 10.15 18.74 35.17
C ASP A 910 9.39 19.70 36.10
N ASN A 911 8.09 19.46 36.25
CA ASN A 911 7.19 20.21 37.12
C ASN A 911 6.98 19.54 38.50
N GLY A 912 7.73 18.47 38.80
CA GLY A 912 7.57 17.66 40.01
C GLY A 912 6.25 16.88 40.10
N LEU A 913 6.12 16.05 41.13
CA LEU A 913 4.88 15.34 41.44
C LEU A 913 3.95 16.25 42.27
N PRO A 914 2.80 16.73 41.74
CA PRO A 914 1.81 17.42 42.55
C PRO A 914 1.25 16.47 43.62
N GLN A 915 1.35 16.89 44.88
CA GLN A 915 1.07 16.04 46.03
C GLN A 915 -0.44 15.90 46.31
N HIS A 916 -1.16 15.26 45.39
CA HIS A 916 -2.57 14.91 45.59
C HIS A 916 -2.69 13.67 46.47
N HIS A 917 -3.49 13.76 47.54
CA HIS A 917 -3.79 12.63 48.42
C HIS A 917 -4.72 11.63 47.71
N LEU A 918 -4.13 10.70 46.97
CA LEU A 918 -4.81 9.49 46.48
C LEU A 918 -4.90 8.45 47.61
N PRO A 919 -5.91 7.57 47.61
CA PRO A 919 -5.83 6.32 48.36
C PRO A 919 -4.65 5.47 47.84
N PRO A 920 -4.01 4.65 48.70
CA PRO A 920 -3.04 3.66 48.24
C PRO A 920 -3.73 2.59 47.37
N PRO A 921 -3.01 1.95 46.44
CA PRO A 921 -3.57 0.90 45.58
C PRO A 921 -3.91 -0.36 46.39
N GLU A 922 -4.95 -1.07 46.00
CA GLU A 922 -5.41 -2.27 46.71
C GLU A 922 -4.45 -3.43 46.46
N ARG A 923 -3.74 -3.89 47.49
CA ARG A 923 -2.94 -5.12 47.41
C ARG A 923 -3.87 -6.34 47.41
N LEU A 924 -3.70 -7.23 46.44
CA LEU A 924 -4.45 -8.47 46.32
C LEU A 924 -3.86 -9.53 47.27
N GLU A 925 -4.51 -9.74 48.41
CA GLU A 925 -4.11 -10.77 49.39
C GLU A 925 -4.64 -12.15 48.99
N TRP A 926 -3.82 -13.19 49.09
CA TRP A 926 -4.17 -14.55 48.63
C TRP A 926 -4.29 -15.54 49.79
N HIS A 927 -5.40 -16.25 49.83
CA HIS A 927 -5.64 -17.34 50.78
C HIS A 927 -5.14 -18.66 50.19
N VAL A 928 -4.07 -19.21 50.77
CA VAL A 928 -3.41 -20.42 50.27
C VAL A 928 -3.63 -21.57 51.26
N ASP A 929 -4.25 -22.64 50.79
CA ASP A 929 -4.43 -23.87 51.56
C ASP A 929 -3.18 -24.78 51.47
N ALA A 930 -3.18 -25.87 52.25
CA ALA A 930 -2.07 -26.82 52.24
C ALA A 930 -1.88 -27.55 50.90
N ARG A 931 -2.89 -27.60 50.02
CA ARG A 931 -2.81 -28.24 48.70
C ARG A 931 -2.09 -27.31 47.72
N VAL A 932 -2.56 -26.07 47.57
CA VAL A 932 -1.94 -25.05 46.72
C VAL A 932 -0.50 -24.76 47.18
N GLN A 933 -0.23 -24.75 48.50
CA GLN A 933 1.14 -24.59 49.01
C GLN A 933 2.10 -25.69 48.54
N GLN A 934 1.63 -26.94 48.39
CA GLN A 934 2.44 -28.04 47.83
C GLN A 934 2.65 -27.88 46.32
N ARG A 935 1.68 -27.31 45.61
CA ARG A 935 1.72 -27.12 44.16
C ARG A 935 2.80 -26.12 43.73
N PHE A 936 3.07 -25.05 44.49
CA PHE A 936 4.18 -24.14 44.18
C PHE A 936 5.54 -24.85 44.05
N GLY A 937 5.85 -25.79 44.95
CA GLY A 937 7.10 -26.56 44.92
C GLY A 937 7.18 -27.61 43.81
N GLN A 938 6.06 -27.90 43.14
CA GLN A 938 5.99 -28.72 41.94
C GLN A 938 6.10 -27.84 40.69
N ALA A 939 5.31 -26.75 40.61
CA ALA A 939 5.35 -25.76 39.55
C ALA A 939 6.76 -25.17 39.35
N ALA A 940 7.45 -24.79 40.43
CA ALA A 940 8.84 -24.36 40.38
C ALA A 940 9.72 -25.36 39.62
N LYS A 941 9.66 -26.65 39.95
CA LYS A 941 10.47 -27.69 39.31
C LYS A 941 10.11 -27.93 37.85
N THR A 942 8.86 -27.74 37.45
CA THR A 942 8.44 -27.86 36.04
C THR A 942 8.94 -26.66 35.24
N VAL A 943 8.70 -25.45 35.75
CA VAL A 943 9.04 -24.18 35.10
C VAL A 943 10.56 -24.03 34.99
N ASP A 944 11.29 -24.27 36.07
CA ASP A 944 12.76 -24.19 36.07
C ASP A 944 13.36 -25.21 35.11
N ARG A 945 12.80 -26.43 35.01
CA ARG A 945 13.23 -27.43 34.02
C ARG A 945 12.96 -26.98 32.58
N ALA A 946 11.79 -26.41 32.29
CA ALA A 946 11.45 -25.93 30.95
C ALA A 946 12.36 -24.76 30.52
N ILE A 947 12.75 -23.91 31.47
CA ILE A 947 13.70 -22.80 31.27
C ILE A 947 15.13 -23.32 31.11
N ASP A 948 15.56 -24.29 31.94
CA ASP A 948 16.87 -24.95 31.85
C ASP A 948 17.04 -25.74 30.53
N ASP A 949 15.95 -26.12 29.86
CA ASP A 949 15.93 -26.85 28.57
C ASP A 949 15.91 -25.94 27.34
N LEU A 950 15.59 -24.65 27.50
CA LEU A 950 15.52 -23.70 26.39
C LEU A 950 16.93 -23.21 25.98
N ASP A 951 17.35 -23.59 24.78
CA ASP A 951 18.48 -22.96 24.09
C ASP A 951 17.96 -21.76 23.30
N PHE A 952 18.40 -20.54 23.62
CA PHE A 952 17.95 -19.31 22.96
C PHE A 952 19.14 -18.43 22.61
N HIS A 953 19.10 -17.82 21.43
CA HIS A 953 20.19 -16.98 20.93
C HIS A 953 19.65 -15.83 20.08
N VAL A 954 19.88 -14.60 20.55
CA VAL A 954 19.70 -13.38 19.77
C VAL A 954 20.98 -13.12 18.96
N TYR A 955 20.82 -13.02 17.66
CA TYR A 955 21.91 -12.95 16.68
C TYR A 955 21.67 -11.77 15.73
N ARG A 956 22.59 -10.79 15.70
CA ARG A 956 22.53 -9.65 14.77
C ARG A 956 23.49 -9.86 13.62
N TYR A 957 22.93 -10.04 12.43
CA TYR A 957 23.71 -10.02 11.19
C TYR A 957 23.95 -8.57 10.75
N ASN A 958 25.23 -8.18 10.70
CA ASN A 958 25.67 -6.81 10.36
C ASN A 958 26.40 -6.73 9.01
N GLY A 959 26.38 -7.78 8.19
CA GLY A 959 27.01 -7.77 6.86
C GLY A 959 26.24 -6.93 5.86
N TYR A 960 24.90 -7.03 5.90
CA TYR A 960 23.97 -6.18 5.17
C TYR A 960 22.56 -6.26 5.77
N GLY A 961 21.66 -5.40 5.31
CA GLY A 961 20.22 -5.46 5.61
C GLY A 961 19.34 -5.46 4.36
N LYS A 962 18.08 -5.03 4.52
CA LYS A 962 17.09 -5.01 3.43
C LYS A 962 17.49 -4.13 2.24
N ASN A 963 18.42 -3.18 2.41
CA ASN A 963 18.89 -2.33 1.33
C ASN A 963 19.68 -3.11 0.26
N PHE A 964 20.60 -4.00 0.68
CA PHE A 964 21.29 -4.91 -0.25
C PHE A 964 20.31 -5.85 -0.95
N VAL A 965 19.44 -6.52 -0.19
CA VAL A 965 18.51 -7.51 -0.74
C VAL A 965 17.57 -6.90 -1.79
N LYS A 966 17.11 -5.66 -1.55
CA LYS A 966 16.33 -4.90 -2.54
C LYS A 966 17.13 -4.52 -3.79
N SER A 967 18.43 -4.24 -3.65
CA SER A 967 19.29 -4.00 -4.81
C SER A 967 19.40 -5.23 -5.73
N CYS A 968 19.29 -6.44 -5.17
CA CYS A 968 19.21 -7.70 -5.90
C CYS A 968 17.83 -7.98 -6.54
N GLN A 969 16.85 -7.08 -6.41
CA GLN A 969 15.46 -7.24 -6.89
C GLN A 969 14.72 -8.45 -6.27
N VAL A 970 14.95 -8.71 -4.98
CA VAL A 970 14.28 -9.78 -4.21
C VAL A 970 13.57 -9.19 -2.99
N SER A 971 12.41 -9.75 -2.61
CA SER A 971 11.77 -9.41 -1.34
C SER A 971 12.67 -9.80 -0.16
N PRO A 972 12.93 -8.90 0.82
CA PRO A 972 13.74 -9.21 2.00
C PRO A 972 13.30 -10.47 2.75
N ASP A 973 11.99 -10.71 2.81
CA ASP A 973 11.38 -11.85 3.49
C ASP A 973 11.66 -13.17 2.76
N VAL A 974 11.35 -13.21 1.46
CA VAL A 974 11.67 -14.34 0.55
C VAL A 974 13.16 -14.69 0.58
N TYR A 975 14.03 -13.68 0.60
CA TYR A 975 15.47 -13.87 0.70
C TYR A 975 15.88 -14.53 2.02
N ILE A 976 15.35 -14.03 3.14
CA ILE A 976 15.65 -14.57 4.48
C ILE A 976 15.11 -16.00 4.62
N GLN A 977 13.92 -16.29 4.10
CA GLN A 977 13.39 -17.66 4.08
C GLN A 977 14.29 -18.62 3.31
N LEU A 978 14.79 -18.22 2.13
CA LEU A 978 15.74 -19.04 1.38
C LEU A 978 17.09 -19.19 2.13
N ALA A 979 17.56 -18.15 2.83
CA ALA A 979 18.74 -18.24 3.69
C ALA A 979 18.54 -19.23 4.85
N LEU A 980 17.35 -19.27 5.45
CA LEU A 980 16.97 -20.23 6.49
C LEU A 980 16.90 -21.67 5.93
N GLN A 981 16.29 -21.88 4.75
CA GLN A 981 16.30 -23.19 4.08
C GLN A 981 17.73 -23.66 3.78
N LEU A 982 18.60 -22.77 3.29
CA LEU A 982 20.01 -23.08 3.04
C LEU A 982 20.78 -23.40 4.33
N ALA A 983 20.56 -22.64 5.40
CA ALA A 983 21.18 -22.87 6.71
C ALA A 983 20.78 -24.23 7.32
N TYR A 984 19.51 -24.61 7.20
CA TYR A 984 19.01 -25.92 7.61
C TYR A 984 19.61 -27.04 6.74
N TYR A 985 19.60 -26.88 5.42
CA TYR A 985 20.15 -27.86 4.48
C TYR A 985 21.65 -28.12 4.72
N LYS A 986 22.46 -27.07 4.97
CA LYS A 986 23.89 -27.20 5.29
C LYS A 986 24.17 -28.08 6.51
N LEU A 987 23.32 -28.00 7.54
CA LEU A 987 23.48 -28.77 8.76
C LEU A 987 23.01 -30.22 8.59
N TYR A 988 21.84 -30.41 7.98
CA TYR A 988 21.11 -31.68 8.03
C TYR A 988 21.04 -32.45 6.69
N GLY A 989 21.45 -31.85 5.58
CA GLY A 989 21.45 -32.46 4.24
C GLY A 989 20.06 -32.68 3.62
N GLN A 990 19.02 -32.09 4.20
CA GLN A 990 17.62 -32.18 3.76
C GLN A 990 16.86 -30.90 4.15
N LEU A 991 15.73 -30.63 3.47
CA LEU A 991 14.74 -29.66 3.95
C LEU A 991 13.69 -30.36 4.82
N VAL A 992 12.92 -29.57 5.55
CA VAL A 992 11.89 -30.05 6.49
C VAL A 992 10.64 -29.18 6.40
N ALA A 993 9.51 -29.68 6.92
CA ALA A 993 8.29 -28.89 7.03
C ALA A 993 8.60 -27.57 7.77
N THR A 994 8.48 -26.47 7.05
CA THR A 994 8.77 -25.12 7.53
C THR A 994 7.46 -24.33 7.58
N TYR A 995 7.22 -23.69 8.72
CA TYR A 995 6.11 -22.76 8.92
C TYR A 995 6.60 -21.33 8.79
N GLU A 996 5.86 -20.52 8.05
CA GLU A 996 5.98 -19.06 8.00
C GLU A 996 4.57 -18.45 8.02
N SER A 997 4.37 -17.44 8.87
CA SER A 997 3.05 -16.82 9.10
C SER A 997 2.65 -15.83 7.98
N ALA A 998 1.66 -16.18 7.16
CA ALA A 998 1.00 -15.23 6.24
C ALA A 998 -0.24 -14.60 6.89
N SER A 999 -0.27 -13.27 7.04
CA SER A 999 -1.46 -12.56 7.51
C SER A 999 -2.64 -12.70 6.54
N THR A 1000 -3.78 -13.21 7.03
CA THR A 1000 -5.04 -13.29 6.28
C THR A 1000 -6.02 -12.18 6.65
N ARG A 1001 -5.56 -11.11 7.31
CA ARG A 1001 -6.38 -9.94 7.73
C ARG A 1001 -7.15 -9.22 6.62
N ARG A 1002 -6.91 -9.54 5.34
CA ARG A 1002 -7.73 -9.10 4.21
C ARG A 1002 -9.17 -9.60 4.26
N PHE A 1003 -9.40 -10.69 5.00
CA PHE A 1003 -10.71 -11.31 5.18
C PHE A 1003 -11.29 -10.98 6.55
N LEU A 1004 -12.62 -11.01 6.65
CA LEU A 1004 -13.33 -10.82 7.92
C LEU A 1004 -12.86 -11.86 8.96
N HIS A 1005 -12.51 -11.39 10.16
CA HIS A 1005 -11.86 -12.18 11.22
C HIS A 1005 -10.57 -12.93 10.83
N GLY A 1006 -9.90 -12.51 9.75
CA GLY A 1006 -8.63 -13.09 9.31
C GLY A 1006 -7.55 -13.10 10.39
N ARG A 1007 -6.83 -14.23 10.49
CA ARG A 1007 -5.68 -14.47 11.37
C ARG A 1007 -4.46 -14.72 10.50
N VAL A 1008 -4.02 -15.96 10.38
CA VAL A 1008 -2.89 -16.37 9.54
C VAL A 1008 -3.16 -17.67 8.79
N ASP A 1009 -2.37 -17.90 7.75
CA ASP A 1009 -2.19 -19.16 7.03
C ASP A 1009 -0.67 -19.45 6.93
N CYS A 1010 -0.27 -20.64 6.48
CA CYS A 1010 1.12 -21.09 6.48
C CYS A 1010 1.79 -20.99 5.09
N ILE A 1011 2.77 -20.09 4.92
CA ILE A 1011 3.69 -20.13 3.79
C ILE A 1011 4.68 -21.28 4.03
N ARG A 1012 4.80 -22.19 3.06
CA ARG A 1012 5.70 -23.35 3.16
C ARG A 1012 6.99 -23.10 2.39
N ALA A 1013 8.01 -22.60 3.11
CA ALA A 1013 9.30 -22.22 2.51
C ALA A 1013 10.11 -23.39 1.92
N ALA A 1014 9.88 -24.62 2.41
CA ALA A 1014 10.46 -25.83 1.84
C ALA A 1014 9.76 -26.19 0.52
N SER A 1015 10.33 -25.74 -0.59
CA SER A 1015 9.91 -26.06 -1.97
C SER A 1015 10.92 -26.94 -2.69
N ALA A 1016 10.52 -27.58 -3.79
CA ALA A 1016 11.42 -28.38 -4.62
C ALA A 1016 12.54 -27.52 -5.21
N GLU A 1017 12.19 -26.31 -5.65
CA GLU A 1017 13.09 -25.30 -6.19
C GLU A 1017 14.11 -24.81 -5.14
N ALA A 1018 13.67 -24.57 -3.89
CA ALA A 1018 14.58 -24.27 -2.78
C ALA A 1018 15.50 -25.45 -2.46
N LEU A 1019 15.01 -26.70 -2.52
CA LEU A 1019 15.81 -27.89 -2.30
C LEU A 1019 16.88 -28.10 -3.40
N GLU A 1020 16.53 -27.89 -4.67
CA GLU A 1020 17.47 -27.98 -5.80
C GLU A 1020 18.55 -26.90 -5.72
N TRP A 1021 18.16 -25.66 -5.42
CA TRP A 1021 19.11 -24.57 -5.21
C TRP A 1021 20.03 -24.83 -3.99
N ALA A 1022 19.49 -25.23 -2.84
CA ALA A 1022 20.28 -25.52 -1.65
C ALA A 1022 21.27 -26.69 -1.86
N LYS A 1023 20.85 -27.74 -2.57
CA LYS A 1023 21.73 -28.82 -3.05
C LYS A 1023 22.87 -28.29 -3.92
N ALA A 1024 22.56 -27.40 -4.86
CA ALA A 1024 23.55 -26.82 -5.76
C ALA A 1024 24.50 -25.82 -5.07
N MET A 1025 24.11 -25.22 -3.95
CA MET A 1025 24.98 -24.40 -3.11
C MET A 1025 25.96 -25.23 -2.26
N CYS A 1026 25.58 -26.45 -1.84
CA CYS A 1026 26.33 -27.28 -0.88
C CYS A 1026 27.16 -28.42 -1.53
N GLN A 1027 27.65 -28.21 -2.75
CA GLN A 1027 28.14 -29.25 -3.67
C GLN A 1027 29.17 -30.23 -3.04
N GLY A 1028 28.80 -31.50 -2.97
CA GLY A 1028 29.72 -32.60 -2.66
C GLY A 1028 30.12 -32.75 -1.19
N GLU A 1029 29.67 -31.85 -0.31
CA GLU A 1029 29.74 -32.04 1.13
C GLU A 1029 28.46 -32.75 1.58
N GLY A 1030 28.58 -33.93 2.20
CA GLY A 1030 27.43 -34.69 2.68
C GLY A 1030 26.75 -34.03 3.89
N ALA A 1031 25.65 -34.63 4.38
CA ALA A 1031 25.05 -34.21 5.64
C ALA A 1031 26.11 -34.19 6.77
N ASN A 1032 26.07 -33.18 7.63
CA ASN A 1032 27.14 -32.81 8.57
C ASN A 1032 28.40 -32.22 7.90
N VAL A 1033 28.23 -31.14 7.14
CA VAL A 1033 29.38 -30.28 6.80
C VAL A 1033 29.98 -29.73 8.10
N ALA A 1034 31.26 -29.99 8.36
CA ALA A 1034 31.98 -29.31 9.43
C ALA A 1034 32.07 -27.82 9.09
N LEU A 1035 31.49 -26.96 9.94
CA LEU A 1035 31.58 -25.50 9.81
C LEU A 1035 33.07 -25.13 9.80
N GLU A 1036 33.47 -24.05 9.12
CA GLU A 1036 34.91 -23.84 8.82
C GLU A 1036 35.79 -23.79 10.07
N SER A 1037 35.23 -23.31 11.18
CA SER A 1037 35.81 -23.24 12.53
C SER A 1037 35.83 -24.53 13.36
N ASP A 1038 35.10 -25.58 12.94
CA ASP A 1038 35.06 -26.86 13.67
C ASP A 1038 36.34 -27.69 13.38
N ARG A 1039 37.24 -27.13 12.56
CA ARG A 1039 38.61 -27.59 12.34
C ARG A 1039 39.49 -26.81 13.31
N GLU A 1040 40.12 -27.52 14.25
CA GLU A 1040 41.07 -26.94 15.21
C GLU A 1040 42.17 -26.13 14.49
N GLU A 1041 42.68 -25.12 15.18
CA GLU A 1041 43.69 -24.17 14.68
C GLU A 1041 44.97 -24.88 14.19
N ASP A 1042 45.10 -25.09 12.88
CA ASP A 1042 46.41 -25.39 12.27
C ASP A 1042 46.48 -25.01 10.77
N LEU A 1043 47.55 -24.27 10.42
CA LEU A 1043 48.05 -23.90 9.08
C LEU A 1043 47.32 -22.78 8.29
N PRO A 1044 47.86 -21.54 8.29
CA PRO A 1044 47.29 -20.36 7.58
C PRO A 1044 47.35 -20.33 6.03
N ASP A 1045 47.63 -21.42 5.31
CA ASP A 1045 48.01 -21.34 3.88
C ASP A 1045 47.38 -22.40 2.95
N ALA A 1046 46.29 -23.05 3.39
CA ALA A 1046 45.56 -24.02 2.58
C ALA A 1046 44.32 -23.42 1.89
N ARG A 1047 44.53 -22.57 0.87
CA ARG A 1047 43.46 -22.21 -0.10
C ARG A 1047 43.01 -23.45 -0.88
N LYS A 1048 42.12 -24.25 -0.29
CA LYS A 1048 41.43 -25.35 -0.98
C LYS A 1048 40.53 -24.75 -2.05
N VAL A 1049 40.96 -24.86 -3.30
CA VAL A 1049 40.13 -24.55 -4.48
C VAL A 1049 38.95 -25.53 -4.49
N LYS A 1050 37.78 -25.10 -3.98
CA LYS A 1050 36.52 -25.81 -4.18
C LYS A 1050 36.19 -25.73 -5.67
N PHE A 1051 36.35 -26.85 -6.38
CA PHE A 1051 35.90 -26.98 -7.76
C PHE A 1051 34.37 -27.02 -7.78
N SER A 1052 33.74 -25.88 -8.02
CA SER A 1052 32.30 -25.79 -8.26
C SER A 1052 31.96 -26.46 -9.60
N ILE A 1053 31.10 -27.48 -9.56
CA ILE A 1053 30.53 -28.17 -10.71
C ILE A 1053 29.56 -27.23 -11.44
N TYR A 1054 28.84 -26.39 -10.70
CA TYR A 1054 27.93 -25.38 -11.24
C TYR A 1054 28.67 -24.04 -11.45
N SER A 1055 28.34 -23.32 -12.54
CA SER A 1055 28.78 -21.93 -12.70
C SER A 1055 28.03 -21.01 -11.73
N LYS A 1056 28.62 -19.84 -11.39
CA LYS A 1056 27.91 -18.80 -10.62
C LYS A 1056 26.57 -18.43 -11.30
N ASP A 1057 26.54 -18.34 -12.62
CA ASP A 1057 25.33 -18.03 -13.39
C ASP A 1057 24.22 -19.09 -13.21
N HIS A 1058 24.58 -20.38 -13.15
CA HIS A 1058 23.60 -21.45 -12.93
C HIS A 1058 23.07 -21.42 -11.48
N LEU A 1059 23.93 -21.13 -10.51
CA LEU A 1059 23.50 -20.94 -9.11
C LEU A 1059 22.58 -19.72 -8.95
N ARG A 1060 22.85 -18.63 -9.68
CA ARG A 1060 21.98 -17.44 -9.77
C ARG A 1060 20.63 -17.80 -10.41
N GLU A 1061 20.59 -18.62 -11.45
CA GLU A 1061 19.33 -19.04 -12.07
C GLU A 1061 18.49 -19.92 -11.14
N LEU A 1062 19.10 -20.93 -10.49
CA LEU A 1062 18.41 -21.76 -9.49
C LEU A 1062 17.88 -20.92 -8.32
N PHE A 1063 18.64 -19.91 -7.86
CA PHE A 1063 18.17 -18.95 -6.86
C PHE A 1063 16.93 -18.17 -7.35
N ARG A 1064 16.92 -17.71 -8.60
CA ARG A 1064 15.77 -17.01 -9.18
C ARG A 1064 14.53 -17.89 -9.29
N CYS A 1065 14.69 -19.18 -9.61
CA CYS A 1065 13.60 -20.16 -9.57
C CYS A 1065 13.03 -20.31 -8.15
N ALA A 1066 13.89 -20.47 -7.14
CA ALA A 1066 13.47 -20.58 -5.74
C ALA A 1066 12.77 -19.29 -5.24
N VAL A 1067 13.30 -18.11 -5.59
CA VAL A 1067 12.67 -16.80 -5.28
C VAL A 1067 11.30 -16.68 -5.94
N ALA A 1068 11.16 -17.08 -7.21
CA ALA A 1068 9.89 -17.02 -7.92
C ALA A 1068 8.84 -17.93 -7.28
N ARG A 1069 9.21 -19.16 -6.91
CA ARG A 1069 8.32 -20.10 -6.22
C ARG A 1069 7.91 -19.61 -4.85
N GLN A 1070 8.85 -19.16 -4.01
CA GLN A 1070 8.53 -18.63 -2.68
C GLN A 1070 7.59 -17.42 -2.76
N THR A 1071 7.81 -16.54 -3.75
CA THR A 1071 6.92 -15.39 -4.02
C THR A 1071 5.51 -15.84 -4.44
N GLU A 1072 5.39 -16.90 -5.26
CA GLU A 1072 4.08 -17.46 -5.65
C GLU A 1072 3.32 -18.01 -4.43
N VAL A 1073 3.98 -18.81 -3.59
CA VAL A 1073 3.37 -19.41 -2.40
C VAL A 1073 2.94 -18.31 -1.42
N MET A 1074 3.82 -17.35 -1.12
CA MET A 1074 3.50 -16.16 -0.31
C MET A 1074 2.25 -15.42 -0.83
N VAL A 1075 2.17 -15.17 -2.15
CA VAL A 1075 1.02 -14.49 -2.77
C VAL A 1075 -0.27 -15.32 -2.69
N LYS A 1076 -0.20 -16.64 -2.88
CA LYS A 1076 -1.35 -17.54 -2.70
C LYS A 1076 -1.88 -17.49 -1.27
N ASN A 1077 -1.01 -17.62 -0.27
CA ASN A 1077 -1.40 -17.60 1.15
C ASN A 1077 -2.06 -16.28 1.58
N ILE A 1078 -1.48 -15.11 1.25
CA ILE A 1078 -2.09 -13.82 1.65
C ILE A 1078 -3.45 -13.57 0.98
N LEU A 1079 -3.72 -14.20 -0.18
CA LEU A 1079 -5.01 -14.16 -0.87
C LEU A 1079 -5.95 -15.31 -0.46
N GLY A 1080 -5.67 -16.00 0.65
CA GLY A 1080 -6.52 -17.07 1.20
C GLY A 1080 -6.52 -18.36 0.37
N SER A 1081 -5.56 -18.52 -0.54
CA SER A 1081 -5.39 -19.70 -1.41
C SER A 1081 -4.20 -20.56 -0.98
N GLY A 1082 -3.80 -20.51 0.29
CA GLY A 1082 -2.86 -21.46 0.86
C GLY A 1082 -3.52 -22.80 1.17
N ILE A 1083 -2.71 -23.78 1.59
CA ILE A 1083 -3.17 -25.18 1.74
C ILE A 1083 -3.53 -25.58 3.17
N ASP A 1084 -2.95 -24.94 4.19
CA ASP A 1084 -3.07 -25.43 5.56
C ASP A 1084 -4.43 -25.16 6.19
N ILE A 1085 -5.00 -23.96 6.00
CA ILE A 1085 -6.37 -23.66 6.45
C ILE A 1085 -7.42 -24.55 5.75
N PRO A 1086 -7.40 -24.77 4.42
CA PRO A 1086 -8.32 -25.71 3.77
C PRO A 1086 -8.12 -27.17 4.19
N LEU A 1087 -6.88 -27.63 4.39
CA LEU A 1087 -6.60 -29.00 4.87
C LEU A 1087 -7.10 -29.19 6.32
N LEU A 1088 -6.92 -28.21 7.20
CA LEU A 1088 -7.52 -28.18 8.54
C LEU A 1088 -9.05 -28.22 8.45
N GLY A 1089 -9.65 -27.41 7.58
CA GLY A 1089 -11.09 -27.41 7.33
C GLY A 1089 -11.62 -28.78 6.94
N LEU A 1090 -10.98 -29.43 5.96
CA LEU A 1090 -11.37 -30.76 5.49
C LEU A 1090 -11.15 -31.84 6.57
N ARG A 1091 -10.13 -31.67 7.43
CA ARG A 1091 -9.88 -32.55 8.58
C ARG A 1091 -11.01 -32.49 9.59
N GLU A 1092 -11.36 -31.30 10.07
CA GLU A 1092 -12.43 -31.11 11.05
C GLU A 1092 -13.80 -31.48 10.45
N ALA A 1093 -14.09 -31.06 9.22
CA ALA A 1093 -15.29 -31.47 8.49
C ALA A 1093 -15.41 -33.00 8.35
N SER A 1094 -14.30 -33.73 8.17
CA SER A 1094 -14.35 -35.20 8.11
C SER A 1094 -14.89 -35.82 9.41
N VAL A 1095 -14.49 -35.25 10.56
CA VAL A 1095 -14.95 -35.68 11.88
C VAL A 1095 -16.41 -35.26 12.12
N GLU A 1096 -16.79 -34.03 11.77
CA GLU A 1096 -18.17 -33.54 11.96
C GLU A 1096 -19.20 -34.25 11.05
N VAL A 1097 -18.85 -34.54 9.79
CA VAL A 1097 -19.77 -35.14 8.80
C VAL A 1097 -19.82 -36.67 8.92
N SER A 1098 -18.70 -37.34 9.21
CA SER A 1098 -18.63 -38.81 9.23
C SER A 1098 -18.47 -39.44 10.62
N GLY A 1099 -18.20 -38.64 11.65
CA GLY A 1099 -17.91 -39.11 13.01
C GLY A 1099 -16.50 -39.68 13.20
N GLN A 1100 -15.66 -39.75 12.15
CA GLN A 1100 -14.29 -40.25 12.19
C GLN A 1100 -13.37 -39.42 11.30
N MET A 1101 -12.08 -39.36 11.64
CA MET A 1101 -11.09 -38.65 10.83
C MET A 1101 -10.73 -39.46 9.58
N HIS A 1102 -10.77 -38.84 8.40
CA HIS A 1102 -10.44 -39.51 7.14
C HIS A 1102 -8.96 -39.95 7.08
N GLU A 1103 -8.66 -41.07 6.39
CA GLU A 1103 -7.32 -41.69 6.40
C GLU A 1103 -6.20 -40.73 5.95
N LEU A 1104 -6.50 -39.82 5.02
CA LEU A 1104 -5.61 -38.76 4.52
C LEU A 1104 -4.95 -37.95 5.66
N PHE A 1105 -5.71 -37.61 6.70
CA PHE A 1105 -5.22 -36.81 7.83
C PHE A 1105 -4.56 -37.66 8.93
N THR A 1106 -4.62 -38.99 8.79
CA THR A 1106 -3.89 -39.95 9.64
C THR A 1106 -2.61 -40.47 8.98
N ASP A 1107 -2.39 -40.15 7.70
CA ASP A 1107 -1.24 -40.62 6.94
C ASP A 1107 0.09 -40.06 7.48
N GLU A 1108 1.17 -40.77 7.17
CA GLU A 1108 2.52 -40.42 7.58
C GLU A 1108 3.01 -39.11 6.93
N ALA A 1109 2.70 -38.88 5.66
CA ALA A 1109 3.09 -37.65 4.96
C ALA A 1109 2.36 -36.42 5.53
N TYR A 1110 1.08 -36.56 5.91
CA TYR A 1110 0.34 -35.48 6.57
C TYR A 1110 0.98 -35.14 7.93
N LYS A 1111 1.28 -36.15 8.75
CA LYS A 1111 1.98 -35.97 10.03
C LYS A 1111 3.35 -35.31 9.87
N ILE A 1112 4.11 -35.66 8.83
CA ILE A 1112 5.38 -34.98 8.50
C ILE A 1112 5.12 -33.51 8.11
N SER A 1113 4.14 -33.24 7.25
CA SER A 1113 3.83 -31.88 6.79
C SER A 1113 3.37 -30.94 7.90
N GLN A 1114 2.72 -31.45 8.95
CA GLN A 1114 2.24 -30.71 10.11
C GLN A 1114 3.25 -30.71 11.29
N CYS A 1115 4.39 -31.40 11.15
CA CYS A 1115 5.47 -31.40 12.12
C CYS A 1115 6.51 -30.34 11.76
N PHE A 1116 6.21 -29.08 12.07
CA PHE A 1116 7.08 -27.95 11.73
C PHE A 1116 8.38 -28.00 12.56
N LEU A 1117 9.45 -28.51 11.94
CA LEU A 1117 10.80 -28.57 12.51
C LEU A 1117 11.55 -27.24 12.36
N LEU A 1118 11.02 -26.32 11.54
CA LEU A 1118 11.47 -24.94 11.47
C LEU A 1118 10.23 -24.03 11.49
N SER A 1119 10.02 -23.30 12.58
CA SER A 1119 8.90 -22.36 12.72
C SER A 1119 9.41 -20.94 12.71
N THR A 1120 8.90 -20.13 11.78
CA THR A 1120 9.47 -18.83 11.46
C THR A 1120 8.41 -17.74 11.36
N SER A 1121 8.83 -16.49 11.55
CA SER A 1121 7.96 -15.32 11.38
C SER A 1121 8.77 -14.04 11.23
N GLN A 1122 8.47 -13.24 10.22
CA GLN A 1122 8.95 -11.86 10.19
C GLN A 1122 8.22 -11.02 11.25
N VAL A 1123 8.98 -10.32 12.08
CA VAL A 1123 8.47 -9.29 13.01
C VAL A 1123 9.17 -7.97 12.68
N ALA A 1124 8.61 -7.24 11.72
CA ALA A 1124 9.12 -5.94 11.30
C ALA A 1124 8.81 -4.89 12.37
N CYS A 1125 9.86 -4.27 12.93
CA CYS A 1125 9.74 -3.15 13.87
C CYS A 1125 10.39 -1.90 13.29
N THR A 1126 9.78 -0.73 13.48
CA THR A 1126 10.37 0.55 13.05
C THR A 1126 11.44 1.06 14.02
N THR A 1127 11.45 0.54 15.24
CA THR A 1127 12.47 0.72 16.28
C THR A 1127 13.44 -0.46 16.28
N ASP A 1128 14.55 -0.32 17.02
CA ASP A 1128 15.50 -1.41 17.29
C ASP A 1128 14.96 -2.40 18.35
N SER A 1129 13.75 -2.91 18.10
CA SER A 1129 13.07 -3.94 18.88
C SER A 1129 13.21 -5.31 18.22
N PHE A 1130 13.08 -6.37 19.01
CA PHE A 1130 13.00 -7.74 18.51
C PHE A 1130 12.06 -8.58 19.38
N MET A 1131 11.48 -9.63 18.79
CA MET A 1131 10.56 -10.56 19.45
C MET A 1131 10.98 -11.99 19.13
N GLY A 1132 10.83 -12.91 20.09
CA GLY A 1132 11.11 -14.33 19.89
C GLY A 1132 10.28 -15.27 20.77
N TYR A 1133 10.36 -16.56 20.45
CA TYR A 1133 9.57 -17.66 21.02
C TYR A 1133 10.36 -18.97 20.95
N GLY A 1134 9.93 -19.99 21.69
CA GLY A 1134 10.50 -21.34 21.64
C GLY A 1134 10.07 -22.15 20.42
N PRO A 1135 10.69 -23.31 20.14
CA PRO A 1135 10.28 -24.18 19.05
C PRO A 1135 8.87 -24.77 19.25
N VAL A 1136 8.11 -24.91 18.16
CA VAL A 1136 6.78 -25.56 18.18
C VAL A 1136 6.84 -27.09 18.22
N THR A 1137 8.03 -27.69 18.05
CA THR A 1137 8.27 -29.12 18.17
C THR A 1137 9.53 -29.40 19.00
N PRO A 1138 9.60 -30.49 19.80
CA PRO A 1138 10.77 -30.80 20.64
C PRO A 1138 12.09 -31.06 19.90
N ARG A 1139 12.05 -31.21 18.56
CA ARG A 1139 13.22 -31.42 17.69
C ARG A 1139 13.41 -30.32 16.64
N GLY A 1140 12.69 -29.21 16.79
CA GLY A 1140 12.68 -28.11 15.83
C GLY A 1140 13.39 -26.85 16.32
N TYR A 1141 13.32 -25.83 15.48
CA TYR A 1141 13.77 -24.47 15.79
C TYR A 1141 12.60 -23.49 15.76
N GLY A 1142 12.62 -22.50 16.65
CA GLY A 1142 11.94 -21.23 16.45
C GLY A 1142 12.91 -20.22 15.84
N CYS A 1143 12.49 -19.45 14.84
CA CYS A 1143 13.32 -18.40 14.23
C CYS A 1143 12.49 -17.20 13.75
N SER A 1144 12.40 -16.18 14.59
CA SER A 1144 11.83 -14.87 14.22
C SER A 1144 12.92 -13.90 13.78
N TYR A 1145 12.57 -12.95 12.91
CA TYR A 1145 13.52 -11.98 12.37
C TYR A 1145 12.95 -10.59 12.12
N ASN A 1146 13.78 -9.55 12.36
CA ASN A 1146 13.48 -8.15 12.09
C ASN A 1146 14.50 -7.58 11.06
N PRO A 1147 14.10 -7.39 9.79
CA PRO A 1147 14.99 -6.85 8.76
C PRO A 1147 15.05 -5.32 8.78
N GLN A 1148 16.21 -4.79 9.19
CA GLN A 1148 16.53 -3.36 9.20
C GLN A 1148 17.28 -2.93 7.92
N PRO A 1149 17.49 -1.62 7.67
CA PRO A 1149 18.16 -1.12 6.46
C PRO A 1149 19.51 -1.80 6.17
N GLU A 1150 20.38 -1.85 7.19
CA GLU A 1150 21.78 -2.33 7.09
C GLU A 1150 22.12 -3.52 8.00
N GLN A 1151 21.15 -4.06 8.74
CA GLN A 1151 21.32 -5.24 9.61
C GLN A 1151 20.06 -6.11 9.60
N ILE A 1152 20.17 -7.35 10.07
CA ILE A 1152 19.01 -8.24 10.31
C ILE A 1152 19.16 -8.85 11.71
N VAL A 1153 18.15 -8.67 12.56
CA VAL A 1153 18.11 -9.27 13.89
C VAL A 1153 17.36 -10.59 13.82
N PHE A 1154 17.95 -11.67 14.31
CA PHE A 1154 17.35 -13.01 14.41
C PHE A 1154 17.24 -13.41 15.87
N CYS A 1155 16.13 -14.05 16.25
CA CYS A 1155 15.98 -14.75 17.52
C CYS A 1155 15.81 -16.24 17.22
N VAL A 1156 16.84 -17.04 17.48
CA VAL A 1156 16.88 -18.48 17.22
C VAL A 1156 16.67 -19.23 18.54
N SER A 1157 15.79 -20.24 18.54
CA SER A 1157 15.54 -21.09 19.69
C SER A 1157 15.56 -22.58 19.34
N ALA A 1158 15.95 -23.41 20.31
CA ALA A 1158 15.99 -24.87 20.26
C ALA A 1158 15.75 -25.44 21.67
N PHE A 1159 15.69 -26.78 21.81
CA PHE A 1159 15.65 -27.45 23.12
C PHE A 1159 16.92 -28.30 23.35
N LEU A 1160 17.58 -28.13 24.50
CA LEU A 1160 18.83 -28.81 24.86
C LEU A 1160 18.67 -30.33 25.05
N ALA A 1161 17.46 -30.79 25.41
CA ALA A 1161 17.10 -32.20 25.45
C ALA A 1161 17.19 -32.88 24.08
N CYS A 1162 17.13 -32.13 22.98
CA CYS A 1162 17.32 -32.63 21.63
C CYS A 1162 18.77 -32.42 21.17
N GLY A 1163 19.59 -33.48 21.30
CA GLY A 1163 20.99 -33.49 20.87
C GLY A 1163 21.23 -33.29 19.36
N ASP A 1164 20.18 -33.29 18.54
CA ASP A 1164 20.26 -32.98 17.10
C ASP A 1164 20.24 -31.46 16.83
N THR A 1165 19.81 -30.63 17.79
CA THR A 1165 19.52 -29.20 17.62
C THR A 1165 20.34 -28.31 18.53
N THR A 1166 20.77 -27.15 18.04
CA THR A 1166 21.49 -26.13 18.83
C THR A 1166 21.32 -24.76 18.18
N ALA A 1167 20.76 -23.79 18.89
CA ALA A 1167 20.42 -22.47 18.38
C ALA A 1167 21.65 -21.72 17.87
N SER A 1168 22.77 -21.78 18.61
CA SER A 1168 24.05 -21.17 18.22
C SER A 1168 24.65 -21.79 16.96
N ARG A 1169 24.58 -23.12 16.81
CA ARG A 1169 25.03 -23.84 15.59
C ARG A 1169 24.17 -23.47 14.37
N TYR A 1170 22.87 -23.30 14.57
CA TYR A 1170 21.94 -22.86 13.52
C TYR A 1170 22.19 -21.42 13.09
N ALA A 1171 22.29 -20.48 14.04
CA ALA A 1171 22.61 -19.07 13.77
C ALA A 1171 23.94 -18.88 13.03
N LYS A 1172 24.94 -19.71 13.34
CA LYS A 1172 26.23 -19.75 12.64
C LYS A 1172 26.13 -20.29 11.22
N SER A 1173 25.38 -21.38 11.01
CA SER A 1173 25.07 -21.86 9.65
C SER A 1173 24.35 -20.79 8.82
N LEU A 1174 23.45 -20.02 9.46
CA LEU A 1174 22.71 -18.91 8.87
C LEU A 1174 23.61 -17.71 8.54
N HIS A 1175 24.57 -17.35 9.39
CA HIS A 1175 25.60 -16.34 9.10
C HIS A 1175 26.33 -16.66 7.80
N GLU A 1176 26.93 -17.85 7.74
CA GLU A 1176 27.65 -18.32 6.56
C GLU A 1176 26.72 -18.44 5.33
N SER A 1177 25.44 -18.80 5.49
CA SER A 1177 24.47 -18.82 4.38
C SER A 1177 24.22 -17.41 3.82
N LEU A 1178 24.03 -16.42 4.69
CA LEU A 1178 23.80 -15.02 4.30
C LEU A 1178 25.02 -14.44 3.57
N ASP A 1179 26.24 -14.76 4.02
CA ASP A 1179 27.48 -14.35 3.35
C ASP A 1179 27.65 -15.00 1.98
N ILE A 1180 27.47 -16.33 1.88
CA ILE A 1180 27.60 -17.05 0.59
C ILE A 1180 26.52 -16.60 -0.42
N MET A 1181 25.32 -16.27 0.05
CA MET A 1181 24.26 -15.70 -0.80
C MET A 1181 24.59 -14.28 -1.27
N HIS A 1182 25.25 -13.47 -0.45
CA HIS A 1182 25.76 -12.16 -0.85
C HIS A 1182 26.88 -12.29 -1.89
N ASP A 1183 27.88 -13.13 -1.65
CA ASP A 1183 28.97 -13.41 -2.60
C ASP A 1183 28.51 -14.04 -3.93
N LEU A 1184 27.34 -14.68 -3.95
CA LEU A 1184 26.70 -15.16 -5.17
C LEU A 1184 26.07 -14.00 -5.97
N LEU A 1185 25.46 -13.03 -5.29
CA LEU A 1185 24.61 -11.99 -5.89
C LEU A 1185 25.31 -10.64 -6.07
N GLN A 1186 26.48 -10.45 -5.46
CA GLN A 1186 27.37 -9.32 -5.70
C GLN A 1186 28.05 -9.49 -7.08
N ASP A 1187 28.06 -8.41 -7.86
CA ASP A 1187 28.73 -8.25 -9.17
C ASP A 1187 29.82 -7.19 -9.09
#